data_AF-A0A520IFG3-F1
#
_entry.id   AF-A0A520IFG3-F1
#
_cell.length_a   1.000
_cell.length_b   1.000
_cell.length_c   1.000
_cell.angle_alpha   90.00
_cell.angle_beta   90.00
_cell.angle_gamma   90.00
#
_symmetry.space_group_name_H-M   'P 1'
#
loop_
_entity.id
_entity.type
_entity.pdbx_description
1 polymer ?
#
loop_
_entity_poly.entity_id
_entity_poly.type
_entity_poly.pdbx_seq_one_letter_code
_entity_poly.pdbx_strand_id
1 'polypeptide(L)'
;SFGLNGVTDVAKIMSEYGKNSRPFIISLDGWAGTQRYASIWSGDQTGGVWEYIRFHIPTYLGSGLSGQPNITSDMDGIFGGKSNEINIRDFQWKTFTPMQLNMDGWGSNEKYPHALGEPVASINRNYLKLKSELSPYTYSIAREAVSGLPMIRAMFLEYPNAYTMGIATQYQFLYGPNFLVAPIYQATKSDAEGNDIRNGIYLPEGTWIDYFSGEKYAGNSILNNFDAPIWKLPVFVKNGAIIPMTNANNNVLEINKGLRIYEIYPFGKSSFTEYDDDGTTEQYKSGKGISGLITSAVDKKNTVTVTLHPVKGDFDGFMKEKATELRINVTEKPKKLAAKIGKNRVKFTEATSMTEFEKAENVYFYDASPNLNKFATKGSEFEKVVLIKNPQLLIKLGATDITQNPVMATIEGFRYEPADRQRISSGKLAAPVHAEVADKNTGAYTLMPTWTKVNHADFYEIEFNDMLYTTIKDTSLLFDGLTAQTSYSFRLRAVNKDGHSDWKVFEATTKSNPLEFAIQGISAETSVENQGGSGIGRLFDFDEGNMWHTKWGVNAVPFDMIIDLKSINQLDKFQYLPRTGRGNGILLKGAVYYSDNKENWTEAGAFEWAYNDDVKIFNFTGHPAARYVKIAITDGIGGFGSGRELYVFKVPGTESYLPGDINNDRLIDRNDLTSYTNYTGLRKGDADFEGYISKGDINKNDLIDAYDISVVATQLEGGTADNRKANKVAGKLQISTAKQNYNKDEIIEIKVKGLNLVAVNALSFALPYNPQDYEFVGAHTVGTKQMENLT
;
A
#
# COMPACT_ATOMS: atom_id res chain seq x y z
N SER A 1 -9.79 -4.67 22.95
CA SER A 1 -10.36 -4.32 21.62
C SER A 1 -11.81 -4.75 21.60
N PHE A 2 -12.74 -3.84 21.29
CA PHE A 2 -14.18 -4.14 21.14
C PHE A 2 -14.41 -5.15 20.00
N GLY A 3 -13.75 -4.97 18.85
CA GLY A 3 -13.87 -5.87 17.70
C GLY A 3 -13.46 -7.31 18.02
N LEU A 4 -12.35 -7.51 18.72
CA LEU A 4 -11.88 -8.86 19.09
C LEU A 4 -12.86 -9.58 20.02
N ASN A 5 -13.45 -8.88 21.00
CA ASN A 5 -14.43 -9.49 21.89
C ASN A 5 -15.69 -9.90 21.12
N GLY A 6 -16.20 -9.03 20.23
CA GLY A 6 -17.37 -9.34 19.40
C GLY A 6 -17.17 -10.57 18.51
N VAL A 7 -16.07 -10.65 17.75
CA VAL A 7 -15.84 -11.81 16.86
C VAL A 7 -15.57 -13.11 17.63
N THR A 8 -15.00 -13.01 18.84
CA THR A 8 -14.78 -14.18 19.70
C THR A 8 -16.12 -14.76 20.18
N ASP A 9 -17.02 -13.90 20.63
CA ASP A 9 -18.32 -14.33 21.16
C ASP A 9 -19.19 -14.94 20.06
N VAL A 10 -19.24 -14.29 18.89
CA VAL A 10 -19.97 -14.82 17.71
C VAL A 10 -19.38 -16.15 17.26
N ALA A 11 -18.05 -16.29 17.18
CA ALA A 11 -17.41 -17.55 16.77
C ALA A 11 -17.76 -18.72 17.71
N LYS A 12 -17.78 -18.48 19.02
CA LYS A 12 -18.19 -19.49 20.01
C LYS A 12 -19.66 -19.88 19.83
N ILE A 13 -20.55 -18.89 19.71
CA ILE A 13 -21.99 -19.11 19.50
C ILE A 13 -22.25 -19.90 18.22
N MET A 14 -21.62 -19.52 17.10
CA MET A 14 -21.77 -20.23 15.82
C MET A 14 -21.35 -21.70 15.93
N SER A 15 -20.25 -21.98 16.62
CA SER A 15 -19.74 -23.35 16.77
C SER A 15 -20.63 -24.19 17.70
N GLU A 16 -21.07 -23.62 18.83
CA GLU A 16 -21.92 -24.29 19.82
C GLU A 16 -23.31 -24.61 19.27
N TYR A 17 -24.01 -23.61 18.72
CA TYR A 17 -25.37 -23.79 18.20
C TYR A 17 -25.42 -24.35 16.77
N GLY A 18 -24.33 -24.21 16.01
CA GLY A 18 -24.20 -24.70 14.63
C GLY A 18 -23.75 -26.15 14.53
N LYS A 19 -23.86 -26.96 15.61
CA LYS A 19 -23.41 -28.37 15.63
C LYS A 19 -21.96 -28.54 15.19
N ASN A 20 -21.05 -27.75 15.79
CA ASN A 20 -19.61 -27.74 15.47
C ASN A 20 -19.28 -27.21 14.06
N SER A 21 -20.19 -26.46 13.43
CA SER A 21 -19.90 -25.75 12.17
C SER A 21 -18.75 -24.76 12.37
N ARG A 22 -17.83 -24.69 11.39
CA ARG A 22 -16.74 -23.72 11.43
C ARG A 22 -17.28 -22.29 11.31
N PRO A 23 -16.76 -21.33 12.08
CA PRO A 23 -17.16 -19.93 11.96
C PRO A 23 -16.84 -19.36 10.57
N PHE A 24 -17.81 -18.64 9.99
CA PHE A 24 -17.60 -17.80 8.82
C PHE A 24 -18.02 -16.38 9.19
N ILE A 25 -17.03 -15.56 9.55
CA ILE A 25 -17.21 -14.19 10.03
C ILE A 25 -16.35 -13.27 9.18
N ILE A 26 -16.95 -12.19 8.70
CA ILE A 26 -16.27 -11.10 8.00
C ILE A 26 -16.43 -9.85 8.86
N SER A 27 -15.32 -9.18 9.14
CA SER A 27 -15.29 -7.99 10.00
C SER A 27 -14.26 -6.99 9.48
N LEU A 28 -14.05 -5.92 10.25
CA LEU A 28 -13.05 -4.86 10.07
C LEU A 28 -12.69 -4.34 11.48
N ASP A 29 -11.82 -3.34 11.60
CA ASP A 29 -11.38 -2.79 12.90
C ASP A 29 -10.88 -3.88 13.88
N GLY A 30 -10.13 -4.83 13.32
CA GLY A 30 -9.55 -5.93 14.07
C GLY A 30 -8.45 -5.49 15.06
N TRP A 31 -7.90 -6.46 15.77
CA TRP A 31 -6.70 -6.29 16.59
C TRP A 31 -5.86 -7.57 16.52
N ALA A 32 -4.70 -7.56 17.16
CA ALA A 32 -3.90 -8.78 17.35
C ALA A 32 -4.76 -9.89 17.95
N GLY A 33 -4.93 -11.00 17.22
CA GLY A 33 -5.75 -12.14 17.60
C GLY A 33 -7.04 -12.33 16.78
N THR A 34 -7.49 -11.32 16.02
CA THR A 34 -8.71 -11.41 15.20
C THR A 34 -8.68 -12.56 14.19
N GLN A 35 -7.50 -12.88 13.63
CA GLN A 35 -7.31 -13.94 12.63
C GLN A 35 -7.76 -15.34 13.09
N ARG A 36 -7.88 -15.56 14.41
CA ARG A 36 -8.34 -16.83 14.97
C ARG A 36 -9.84 -17.05 14.79
N TYR A 37 -10.59 -15.99 14.49
CA TYR A 37 -12.05 -15.98 14.54
C TYR A 37 -12.70 -15.41 13.27
N ALA A 38 -12.07 -14.42 12.63
CA ALA A 38 -12.68 -13.69 11.53
C ALA A 38 -11.72 -13.36 10.39
N SER A 39 -12.30 -13.31 9.19
CA SER A 39 -11.72 -12.66 8.03
C SER A 39 -11.88 -11.15 8.13
N ILE A 40 -10.96 -10.39 7.53
CA ILE A 40 -11.12 -8.93 7.43
C ILE A 40 -11.53 -8.50 6.03
N TRP A 41 -12.33 -7.45 5.98
CA TRP A 41 -12.66 -6.70 4.78
C TRP A 41 -12.11 -5.27 4.91
N SER A 42 -11.71 -4.69 3.77
CA SER A 42 -10.97 -3.43 3.71
C SER A 42 -11.76 -2.16 4.02
N GLY A 43 -13.08 -2.22 4.19
CA GLY A 43 -13.90 -1.01 4.33
C GLY A 43 -14.51 -0.55 3.01
N ASP A 44 -15.26 0.56 3.09
CA ASP A 44 -15.97 1.14 1.94
C ASP A 44 -15.04 2.01 1.09
N GLN A 45 -14.92 1.70 -0.21
CA GLN A 45 -14.23 2.56 -1.19
C GLN A 45 -14.97 2.63 -2.53
N THR A 46 -14.58 3.60 -3.35
CA THR A 46 -15.12 3.83 -4.69
C THR A 46 -14.36 3.02 -5.74
N GLY A 47 -15.06 2.14 -6.45
CA GLY A 47 -14.52 1.42 -7.62
C GLY A 47 -14.79 2.14 -8.94
N GLY A 48 -14.55 1.46 -10.05
CA GLY A 48 -14.55 2.06 -11.40
C GLY A 48 -13.34 2.97 -11.67
N VAL A 49 -12.33 2.98 -10.80
CA VAL A 49 -11.10 3.77 -10.91
C VAL A 49 -9.86 2.91 -10.66
N TRP A 50 -8.75 3.19 -11.34
CA TRP A 50 -7.50 2.43 -11.21
C TRP A 50 -6.94 2.38 -9.79
N GLU A 51 -7.11 3.48 -9.05
CA GLU A 51 -6.67 3.57 -7.65
C GLU A 51 -7.22 2.42 -6.82
N TYR A 52 -8.47 2.01 -7.06
CA TYR A 52 -9.13 0.91 -6.36
C TYR A 52 -8.30 -0.38 -6.43
N ILE A 53 -7.78 -0.72 -7.61
CA ILE A 53 -6.91 -1.90 -7.76
C ILE A 53 -5.53 -1.60 -7.15
N ARG A 54 -4.94 -0.45 -7.46
CA ARG A 54 -3.57 -0.09 -7.08
C ARG A 54 -3.34 -0.17 -5.57
N PHE A 55 -4.22 0.43 -4.75
CA PHE A 55 -4.02 0.44 -3.30
C PHE A 55 -4.37 -0.91 -2.65
N HIS A 56 -5.28 -1.70 -3.24
CA HIS A 56 -5.67 -2.98 -2.66
C HIS A 56 -4.57 -4.04 -2.71
N ILE A 57 -3.73 -4.07 -3.75
CA ILE A 57 -2.66 -5.08 -3.84
C ILE A 57 -1.72 -5.03 -2.61
N PRO A 58 -1.09 -3.88 -2.26
CA PRO A 58 -0.28 -3.79 -1.05
C PRO A 58 -1.11 -3.92 0.24
N THR A 59 -2.39 -3.57 0.24
CA THR A 59 -3.28 -3.81 1.40
C THR A 59 -3.42 -5.31 1.70
N TYR A 60 -3.59 -6.13 0.67
CA TYR A 60 -3.65 -7.60 0.82
C TYR A 60 -2.31 -8.19 1.27
N LEU A 61 -1.19 -7.68 0.75
CA LEU A 61 0.15 -8.03 1.20
C LEU A 61 0.33 -7.70 2.69
N GLY A 62 0.00 -6.48 3.09
CA GLY A 62 0.13 -6.00 4.48
C GLY A 62 -0.70 -6.83 5.46
N SER A 63 -1.92 -7.24 5.08
CA SER A 63 -2.75 -8.14 5.88
C SER A 63 -2.07 -9.49 6.14
N GLY A 64 -1.56 -10.13 5.08
CA GLY A 64 -0.84 -11.40 5.21
C GLY A 64 0.40 -11.28 6.09
N LEU A 65 1.19 -10.22 5.92
CA LEU A 65 2.37 -9.91 6.73
C LEU A 65 2.03 -9.63 8.20
N SER A 66 0.83 -9.12 8.47
CA SER A 66 0.32 -8.87 9.83
C SER A 66 -0.28 -10.11 10.49
N GLY A 67 -0.14 -11.29 9.89
CA GLY A 67 -0.69 -12.54 10.40
C GLY A 67 -2.21 -12.68 10.22
N GLN A 68 -2.80 -11.92 9.29
CA GLN A 68 -4.20 -12.05 8.88
C GLN A 68 -4.28 -12.57 7.43
N PRO A 69 -4.28 -13.90 7.23
CA PRO A 69 -4.28 -14.51 5.90
C PRO A 69 -5.65 -14.47 5.21
N ASN A 70 -6.73 -14.26 5.95
CA ASN A 70 -8.09 -14.19 5.41
C ASN A 70 -8.51 -12.73 5.25
N ILE A 71 -8.24 -12.19 4.06
CA ILE A 71 -8.63 -10.83 3.67
C ILE A 71 -9.51 -10.84 2.42
N THR A 72 -10.43 -9.89 2.36
CA THR A 72 -11.23 -9.56 1.19
C THR A 72 -11.38 -8.04 1.02
N SER A 73 -11.93 -7.65 -0.12
CA SER A 73 -12.44 -6.33 -0.46
C SER A 73 -13.67 -6.52 -1.34
N ASP A 74 -14.38 -5.44 -1.64
CA ASP A 74 -15.52 -5.49 -2.54
C ASP A 74 -15.08 -5.76 -3.98
N MET A 75 -15.93 -6.35 -4.81
CA MET A 75 -15.70 -6.45 -6.24
C MET A 75 -16.08 -5.13 -6.89
N ASP A 76 -15.09 -4.43 -7.48
CA ASP A 76 -15.26 -3.11 -8.11
C ASP A 76 -15.86 -2.04 -7.17
N GLY A 77 -15.54 -2.11 -5.87
CA GLY A 77 -15.93 -1.15 -4.82
C GLY A 77 -17.43 -1.15 -4.48
N ILE A 78 -17.77 -0.74 -3.26
CA ILE A 78 -19.18 -0.52 -2.88
C ILE A 78 -19.78 0.69 -3.61
N PHE A 79 -19.03 1.78 -3.74
CA PHE A 79 -19.42 2.99 -4.48
C PHE A 79 -18.84 2.99 -5.90
N GLY A 80 -19.31 3.90 -6.76
CA GLY A 80 -18.78 4.03 -8.14
C GLY A 80 -19.11 2.82 -9.03
N GLY A 81 -18.28 2.57 -10.04
CA GLY A 81 -18.47 1.53 -11.07
C GLY A 81 -18.50 2.10 -12.49
N LYS A 82 -19.22 1.43 -13.40
CA LYS A 82 -19.43 1.76 -14.83
C LYS A 82 -18.17 1.75 -15.71
N SER A 83 -17.04 1.28 -15.20
CA SER A 83 -15.84 1.05 -16.01
C SER A 83 -15.69 -0.44 -16.31
N ASN A 84 -15.91 -0.82 -17.57
CA ASN A 84 -15.75 -2.21 -18.02
C ASN A 84 -14.33 -2.74 -17.75
N GLU A 85 -13.31 -1.91 -18.05
CA GLU A 85 -11.92 -2.28 -17.86
C GLU A 85 -11.59 -2.53 -16.40
N ILE A 86 -11.92 -1.59 -15.50
CA ILE A 86 -11.61 -1.72 -14.06
C ILE A 86 -12.36 -2.91 -13.47
N ASN A 87 -13.63 -3.11 -13.83
CA ASN A 87 -14.42 -4.25 -13.36
C ASN A 87 -13.75 -5.57 -13.77
N ILE A 88 -13.40 -5.72 -15.05
CA ILE A 88 -12.70 -6.92 -15.56
C ILE A 88 -11.39 -7.12 -14.81
N ARG A 89 -10.53 -6.10 -14.73
CA ARG A 89 -9.21 -6.21 -14.09
C ARG A 89 -9.33 -6.59 -12.62
N ASP A 90 -10.33 -6.10 -11.89
CA ASP A 90 -10.57 -6.45 -10.50
C ASP A 90 -10.99 -7.92 -10.30
N PHE A 91 -11.91 -8.43 -11.13
CA PHE A 91 -12.27 -9.85 -11.14
C PHE A 91 -11.10 -10.77 -11.49
N GLN A 92 -10.26 -10.34 -12.43
CA GLN A 92 -9.08 -11.08 -12.85
C GLN A 92 -8.14 -11.35 -11.67
N TRP A 93 -7.65 -10.31 -11.00
CA TRP A 93 -6.63 -10.52 -9.97
C TRP A 93 -7.19 -11.14 -8.69
N LYS A 94 -8.44 -10.82 -8.32
CA LYS A 94 -9.13 -11.43 -7.16
C LYS A 94 -9.54 -12.89 -7.35
N THR A 95 -9.34 -13.44 -8.55
CA THR A 95 -9.30 -14.89 -8.77
C THR A 95 -8.26 -15.55 -7.87
N PHE A 96 -7.12 -14.89 -7.66
CA PHE A 96 -5.98 -15.37 -6.88
C PHE A 96 -5.96 -14.75 -5.47
N THR A 97 -7.12 -14.59 -4.84
CA THR A 97 -7.24 -14.09 -3.47
C THR A 97 -8.21 -14.94 -2.65
N PRO A 98 -8.13 -14.92 -1.30
CA PRO A 98 -8.91 -15.81 -0.43
C PRO A 98 -10.43 -15.72 -0.64
N MET A 99 -10.96 -14.51 -0.76
CA MET A 99 -12.39 -14.24 -0.76
C MET A 99 -12.73 -13.02 -1.63
N GLN A 100 -13.97 -12.97 -2.12
CA GLN A 100 -14.52 -11.93 -2.98
C GLN A 100 -15.94 -11.58 -2.52
N LEU A 101 -16.24 -10.29 -2.37
CA LEU A 101 -17.55 -9.81 -1.94
C LEU A 101 -18.18 -8.91 -3.00
N ASN A 102 -19.32 -9.30 -3.56
CA ASN A 102 -20.12 -8.38 -4.37
C ASN A 102 -21.00 -7.55 -3.43
N MET A 103 -20.49 -6.41 -2.97
CA MET A 103 -21.17 -5.54 -2.01
C MET A 103 -22.10 -4.55 -2.72
N ASP A 104 -23.33 -4.98 -2.95
CA ASP A 104 -24.31 -4.28 -3.81
C ASP A 104 -25.17 -3.26 -3.06
N GLY A 105 -25.86 -2.39 -3.81
CA GLY A 105 -26.91 -1.48 -3.30
C GLY A 105 -26.52 0.01 -3.23
N TRP A 106 -25.24 0.33 -3.40
CA TRP A 106 -24.71 1.71 -3.30
C TRP A 106 -23.87 2.15 -4.50
N GLY A 107 -23.73 1.26 -5.49
CA GLY A 107 -22.93 1.49 -6.69
C GLY A 107 -23.61 2.41 -7.72
N SER A 108 -22.83 2.84 -8.71
CA SER A 108 -23.36 3.49 -9.92
C SER A 108 -24.02 2.48 -10.88
N ASN A 109 -23.76 1.19 -10.68
CA ASN A 109 -24.40 0.03 -11.29
C ASN A 109 -24.43 -1.10 -10.25
N GLU A 110 -25.21 -2.14 -10.52
CA GLU A 110 -25.25 -3.36 -9.72
C GLU A 110 -23.87 -4.01 -9.65
N LYS A 111 -23.52 -4.61 -8.51
CA LYS A 111 -22.18 -5.19 -8.28
C LYS A 111 -22.04 -6.66 -8.67
N TYR A 112 -22.93 -7.16 -9.54
CA TYR A 112 -22.84 -8.53 -10.04
C TYR A 112 -21.77 -8.69 -11.13
N PRO A 113 -21.14 -9.88 -11.27
CA PRO A 113 -20.09 -10.12 -12.28
C PRO A 113 -20.54 -9.94 -13.74
N HIS A 114 -21.84 -9.88 -14.00
CA HIS A 114 -22.41 -9.73 -15.34
C HIS A 114 -23.14 -8.38 -15.54
N ALA A 115 -23.09 -7.48 -14.55
CA ALA A 115 -23.88 -6.24 -14.54
C ALA A 115 -23.56 -5.30 -15.72
N LEU A 116 -22.33 -5.36 -16.24
CA LEU A 116 -21.87 -4.51 -17.34
C LEU A 116 -22.03 -5.15 -18.73
N GLY A 117 -22.69 -6.31 -18.84
CA GLY A 117 -22.94 -6.99 -20.12
C GLY A 117 -21.71 -7.65 -20.74
N GLU A 118 -21.74 -7.92 -22.05
CA GLU A 118 -20.62 -8.52 -22.78
C GLU A 118 -19.62 -7.45 -23.26
N PRO A 119 -18.30 -7.74 -23.31
CA PRO A 119 -17.65 -9.03 -23.00
C PRO A 119 -17.34 -9.24 -21.50
N VAL A 120 -17.68 -8.28 -20.63
CA VAL A 120 -17.36 -8.31 -19.18
C VAL A 120 -17.88 -9.58 -18.53
N ALA A 121 -19.14 -9.94 -18.76
CA ALA A 121 -19.77 -11.14 -18.19
C ALA A 121 -19.04 -12.43 -18.56
N SER A 122 -18.65 -12.60 -19.83
CA SER A 122 -17.89 -13.77 -20.29
C SER A 122 -16.50 -13.84 -19.68
N ILE A 123 -15.78 -12.71 -19.65
CA ILE A 123 -14.42 -12.66 -19.08
C ILE A 123 -14.48 -12.95 -17.58
N ASN A 124 -15.34 -12.25 -16.82
CA ASN A 124 -15.52 -12.46 -15.39
C ASN A 124 -15.91 -13.91 -15.07
N ARG A 125 -16.80 -14.51 -15.87
CA ARG A 125 -17.19 -15.92 -15.70
C ARG A 125 -16.01 -16.88 -15.89
N ASN A 126 -15.16 -16.67 -16.91
CA ASN A 126 -13.98 -17.52 -17.12
C ASN A 126 -13.02 -17.46 -15.91
N TYR A 127 -12.80 -16.28 -15.32
CA TYR A 127 -11.94 -16.12 -14.13
C TYR A 127 -12.58 -16.69 -12.85
N LEU A 128 -13.88 -16.51 -12.64
CA LEU A 128 -14.61 -17.14 -11.53
C LEU A 128 -14.60 -18.67 -11.63
N LYS A 129 -14.67 -19.21 -12.84
CA LYS A 129 -14.55 -20.66 -13.09
C LYS A 129 -13.13 -21.16 -12.85
N LEU A 130 -12.11 -20.41 -13.27
CA LEU A 130 -10.72 -20.72 -12.91
C LEU A 130 -10.53 -20.75 -11.38
N LYS A 131 -11.09 -19.78 -10.65
CA LYS A 131 -11.05 -19.79 -9.18
C LYS A 131 -11.68 -21.06 -8.60
N SER A 132 -12.84 -21.47 -9.13
CA SER A 132 -13.52 -22.66 -8.62
C SER A 132 -12.76 -23.95 -8.94
N GLU A 133 -12.18 -24.06 -10.14
CA GLU A 133 -11.28 -25.16 -10.52
C GLU A 133 -10.02 -25.22 -9.63
N LEU A 134 -9.47 -24.08 -9.20
CA LEU A 134 -8.29 -24.00 -8.32
C LEU A 134 -8.59 -24.24 -6.83
N SER A 135 -9.84 -24.48 -6.44
CA SER A 135 -10.23 -24.63 -5.03
C SER A 135 -9.36 -25.63 -4.25
N PRO A 136 -8.96 -26.82 -4.77
CA PRO A 136 -8.09 -27.74 -4.03
C PRO A 136 -6.68 -27.18 -3.76
N TYR A 137 -6.09 -26.45 -4.73
CA TYR A 137 -4.83 -25.73 -4.52
C TYR A 137 -4.99 -24.65 -3.45
N THR A 138 -6.02 -23.80 -3.59
CA THR A 138 -6.35 -22.74 -2.63
C THR A 138 -6.57 -23.29 -1.23
N TYR A 139 -7.30 -24.39 -1.09
CA TYR A 139 -7.62 -25.00 0.19
C TYR A 139 -6.38 -25.58 0.88
N SER A 140 -5.45 -26.12 0.09
CA SER A 140 -4.17 -26.62 0.59
C SER A 140 -3.28 -25.49 1.13
N ILE A 141 -3.20 -24.36 0.44
CA ILE A 141 -2.43 -23.20 0.93
C ILE A 141 -3.16 -22.43 2.03
N ALA A 142 -4.50 -22.49 2.09
CA ALA A 142 -5.28 -22.00 3.22
C ALA A 142 -5.00 -22.82 4.48
N ARG A 143 -4.85 -24.15 4.34
CA ARG A 143 -4.41 -25.02 5.44
C ARG A 143 -3.01 -24.64 5.94
N GLU A 144 -2.07 -24.37 5.04
CA GLU A 144 -0.73 -23.90 5.40
C GLU A 144 -0.79 -22.60 6.20
N ALA A 145 -1.64 -21.65 5.79
CA ALA A 145 -1.80 -20.34 6.44
C ALA A 145 -2.34 -20.40 7.88
N VAL A 146 -2.88 -21.54 8.33
CA VAL A 146 -3.31 -21.73 9.74
C VAL A 146 -2.11 -21.65 10.70
N SER A 147 -0.91 -22.06 10.26
CA SER A 147 0.29 -22.13 11.11
C SER A 147 1.59 -21.77 10.37
N GLY A 148 1.49 -21.13 9.22
CA GLY A 148 2.62 -20.89 8.32
C GLY A 148 2.41 -19.64 7.46
N LEU A 149 2.89 -19.70 6.22
CA LEU A 149 2.84 -18.57 5.31
C LEU A 149 1.40 -18.26 4.87
N PRO A 150 1.05 -16.97 4.68
CA PRO A 150 -0.26 -16.60 4.16
C PRO A 150 -0.48 -17.13 2.73
N MET A 151 -1.74 -17.15 2.30
CA MET A 151 -2.09 -17.54 0.91
C MET A 151 -1.53 -16.54 -0.10
N ILE A 152 -1.61 -15.24 0.20
CA ILE A 152 -1.01 -14.16 -0.58
C ILE A 152 0.31 -13.77 0.10
N ARG A 153 1.42 -13.94 -0.60
CA ARG A 153 2.76 -13.77 -0.05
C ARG A 153 3.46 -12.61 -0.74
N ALA A 154 3.99 -11.68 0.07
CA ALA A 154 4.95 -10.71 -0.43
C ALA A 154 6.20 -11.44 -0.95
N MET A 155 6.82 -10.90 -2.01
CA MET A 155 7.91 -11.59 -2.71
C MET A 155 9.07 -11.96 -1.78
N PHE A 156 9.40 -11.11 -0.81
CA PHE A 156 10.51 -11.32 0.13
C PHE A 156 10.28 -12.46 1.13
N LEU A 157 9.05 -12.97 1.30
CA LEU A 157 8.79 -14.14 2.16
C LEU A 157 9.42 -15.42 1.59
N GLU A 158 9.58 -15.48 0.28
CA GLU A 158 10.14 -16.65 -0.44
C GLU A 158 11.48 -16.31 -1.12
N TYR A 159 11.65 -15.07 -1.58
CA TYR A 159 12.82 -14.62 -2.33
C TYR A 159 13.37 -13.30 -1.77
N PRO A 160 14.01 -13.32 -0.58
CA PRO A 160 14.55 -12.12 0.06
C PRO A 160 15.79 -11.60 -0.67
N ASN A 161 15.73 -10.35 -1.14
CA ASN A 161 16.88 -9.60 -1.66
C ASN A 161 16.62 -8.08 -1.54
N ALA A 162 17.62 -7.26 -1.88
CA ALA A 162 17.50 -5.80 -1.78
C ALA A 162 16.31 -5.22 -2.55
N TYR A 163 15.97 -5.81 -3.71
CA TYR A 163 14.84 -5.37 -4.53
C TYR A 163 13.49 -5.75 -3.92
N THR A 164 13.36 -6.95 -3.34
CA THR A 164 12.09 -7.44 -2.77
C THR A 164 11.83 -6.93 -1.36
N MET A 165 12.85 -6.50 -0.61
CA MET A 165 12.70 -5.94 0.74
C MET A 165 12.11 -4.53 0.76
N GLY A 166 12.18 -3.81 -0.36
CA GLY A 166 11.58 -2.48 -0.52
C GLY A 166 10.15 -2.51 -1.08
N ILE A 167 9.71 -1.37 -1.60
CA ILE A 167 8.37 -1.22 -2.20
C ILE A 167 8.30 -1.64 -3.68
N ALA A 168 9.41 -2.05 -4.28
CA ALA A 168 9.50 -2.29 -5.73
C ALA A 168 8.59 -3.44 -6.22
N THR A 169 8.21 -4.37 -5.33
CA THR A 169 7.29 -5.47 -5.64
C THR A 169 5.90 -5.32 -5.02
N GLN A 170 5.51 -4.11 -4.60
CA GLN A 170 4.23 -3.85 -3.90
C GLN A 170 2.98 -4.15 -4.75
N TYR A 171 3.12 -4.24 -6.07
CA TYR A 171 2.03 -4.50 -7.03
C TYR A 171 2.09 -5.90 -7.66
N GLN A 172 2.70 -6.86 -6.98
CA GLN A 172 2.69 -8.27 -7.35
C GLN A 172 2.81 -9.14 -6.10
N PHE A 173 2.42 -10.41 -6.19
CA PHE A 173 2.47 -11.33 -5.08
C PHE A 173 2.61 -12.77 -5.55
N LEU A 174 3.02 -13.65 -4.65
CA LEU A 174 2.87 -15.09 -4.85
C LEU A 174 1.54 -15.55 -4.25
N TYR A 175 0.78 -16.34 -5.02
CA TYR A 175 -0.41 -17.02 -4.54
C TYR A 175 -0.06 -18.47 -4.23
N GLY A 176 0.19 -18.73 -2.94
CA GLY A 176 0.89 -19.93 -2.50
C GLY A 176 2.30 -20.03 -3.11
N PRO A 177 2.88 -21.24 -3.19
CA PRO A 177 4.24 -21.43 -3.69
C PRO A 177 4.38 -21.42 -5.23
N ASN A 178 3.30 -21.62 -5.98
CA ASN A 178 3.38 -21.98 -7.41
C ASN A 178 2.95 -20.89 -8.40
N PHE A 179 2.21 -19.87 -7.96
CA PHE A 179 1.74 -18.79 -8.83
C PHE A 179 2.35 -17.45 -8.43
N LEU A 180 2.86 -16.71 -9.41
CA LEU A 180 3.16 -15.28 -9.30
C LEU A 180 2.10 -14.50 -10.07
N VAL A 181 1.47 -13.55 -9.39
CA VAL A 181 0.37 -12.74 -9.93
C VAL A 181 0.81 -11.28 -9.94
N ALA A 182 0.75 -10.65 -11.11
CA ALA A 182 1.11 -9.23 -11.28
C ALA A 182 -0.08 -8.46 -11.87
N PRO A 183 -0.98 -7.93 -11.02
CA PRO A 183 -2.19 -7.27 -11.48
C PRO A 183 -1.92 -6.04 -12.35
N ILE A 184 -2.87 -5.74 -13.24
CA ILE A 184 -2.94 -4.46 -13.95
C ILE A 184 -3.61 -3.45 -13.01
N TYR A 185 -2.88 -2.41 -12.63
CA TYR A 185 -3.30 -1.46 -11.59
C TYR A 185 -3.35 -0.01 -12.04
N GLN A 186 -2.96 0.27 -13.28
CA GLN A 186 -3.00 1.58 -13.90
C GLN A 186 -3.05 1.41 -15.43
N ALA A 187 -3.62 2.39 -16.13
CA ALA A 187 -3.48 2.48 -17.57
C ALA A 187 -2.03 2.83 -17.91
N THR A 188 -1.34 1.96 -18.64
CA THR A 188 0.05 2.20 -19.06
C THR A 188 0.12 2.61 -20.53
N LYS A 189 -0.46 1.78 -21.40
CA LYS A 189 -0.77 2.04 -22.81
C LYS A 189 -2.10 1.39 -23.17
N SER A 190 -3.12 1.67 -22.34
CA SER A 190 -4.47 1.13 -22.54
C SER A 190 -5.08 1.71 -23.82
N ASP A 191 -5.67 0.86 -24.66
CA ASP A 191 -6.45 1.24 -25.83
C ASP A 191 -7.96 1.32 -25.54
N ALA A 192 -8.78 1.63 -26.55
CA ALA A 192 -10.22 1.79 -26.37
C ALA A 192 -10.93 0.46 -26.02
N GLU A 193 -10.32 -0.67 -26.34
CA GLU A 193 -10.79 -2.01 -26.06
C GLU A 193 -10.31 -2.54 -24.69
N GLY A 194 -9.49 -1.76 -23.97
CA GLY A 194 -8.92 -2.09 -22.66
C GLY A 194 -7.73 -3.05 -22.72
N ASN A 195 -7.13 -3.23 -23.90
CA ASN A 195 -5.83 -3.90 -24.01
C ASN A 195 -4.76 -2.97 -23.51
N ASP A 196 -3.84 -3.49 -22.69
CA ASP A 196 -2.78 -2.71 -22.08
C ASP A 196 -1.46 -3.49 -22.11
N ILE A 197 -0.42 -2.89 -21.57
CA ILE A 197 0.84 -3.53 -21.21
C ILE A 197 1.08 -3.43 -19.71
N ARG A 198 1.89 -4.34 -19.17
CA ARG A 198 2.39 -4.28 -17.80
C ARG A 198 3.91 -4.14 -17.80
N ASN A 199 4.41 -3.05 -17.23
CA ASN A 199 5.83 -2.82 -16.95
C ASN A 199 6.14 -3.18 -15.50
N GLY A 200 7.37 -3.57 -15.18
CA GLY A 200 7.77 -3.77 -13.78
C GLY A 200 7.28 -5.09 -13.16
N ILE A 201 7.28 -6.20 -13.90
CA ILE A 201 6.98 -7.53 -13.34
C ILE A 201 8.30 -8.19 -12.94
N TYR A 202 8.59 -8.24 -11.65
CA TYR A 202 9.75 -8.95 -11.13
C TYR A 202 9.51 -10.46 -11.12
N LEU A 203 10.33 -11.21 -11.86
CA LEU A 203 10.38 -12.66 -11.77
C LEU A 203 11.61 -13.06 -10.94
N PRO A 204 11.45 -13.72 -9.78
CA PRO A 204 12.58 -14.19 -8.98
C PRO A 204 13.29 -15.36 -9.67
N GLU A 205 14.41 -15.79 -9.11
CA GLU A 205 15.23 -16.87 -9.66
C GLU A 205 14.44 -18.13 -10.09
N GLY A 206 14.91 -18.77 -11.16
CA GLY A 206 14.30 -19.94 -11.76
C GLY A 206 13.71 -19.67 -13.14
N THR A 207 12.73 -20.49 -13.52
CA THR A 207 12.00 -20.34 -14.79
C THR A 207 10.53 -20.22 -14.48
N TRP A 208 9.90 -19.24 -15.10
CA TRP A 208 8.49 -18.92 -14.92
C TRP A 208 7.76 -19.09 -16.25
N ILE A 209 6.52 -19.57 -16.19
CA ILE A 209 5.73 -19.91 -17.36
C ILE A 209 4.46 -19.09 -17.32
N ASP A 210 4.19 -18.27 -18.33
CA ASP A 210 2.90 -17.58 -18.42
C ASP A 210 1.77 -18.62 -18.46
N TYR A 211 0.89 -18.58 -17.46
CA TYR A 211 -0.17 -19.56 -17.28
C TYR A 211 -1.10 -19.64 -18.48
N PHE A 212 -1.36 -18.54 -19.18
CA PHE A 212 -2.34 -18.54 -20.27
C PHE A 212 -1.74 -18.96 -21.60
N SER A 213 -0.50 -18.57 -21.90
CA SER A 213 0.15 -18.85 -23.20
C SER A 213 1.10 -20.05 -23.19
N GLY A 214 1.67 -20.38 -22.02
CA GLY A 214 2.75 -21.36 -21.87
C GLY A 214 4.14 -20.85 -22.27
N GLU A 215 4.30 -19.54 -22.52
CA GLU A 215 5.62 -18.95 -22.79
C GLU A 215 6.53 -19.01 -21.55
N LYS A 216 7.82 -19.32 -21.78
CA LYS A 216 8.83 -19.36 -20.72
C LYS A 216 9.54 -18.02 -20.57
N TYR A 217 9.78 -17.64 -19.33
CA TYR A 217 10.54 -16.46 -18.94
C TYR A 217 11.63 -16.86 -17.94
N ALA A 218 12.83 -16.31 -18.14
CA ALA A 218 13.92 -16.46 -17.18
C ALA A 218 13.68 -15.54 -15.97
N GLY A 219 13.91 -16.09 -14.77
CA GLY A 219 13.89 -15.35 -13.52
C GLY A 219 15.09 -14.42 -13.34
N ASN A 220 15.19 -13.81 -12.16
CA ASN A 220 16.15 -12.74 -11.83
C ASN A 220 16.09 -11.58 -12.82
N SER A 221 14.88 -11.23 -13.25
CA SER A 221 14.65 -10.16 -14.21
C SER A 221 13.34 -9.42 -13.93
N ILE A 222 13.23 -8.21 -14.47
CA ILE A 222 12.02 -7.40 -14.45
C ILE A 222 11.50 -7.32 -15.87
N LEU A 223 10.36 -7.95 -16.14
CA LEU A 223 9.72 -7.89 -17.44
C LEU A 223 9.04 -6.53 -17.62
N ASN A 224 9.21 -5.96 -18.81
CA ASN A 224 8.51 -4.77 -19.26
C ASN A 224 7.79 -5.04 -20.56
N ASN A 225 6.85 -4.17 -20.93
CA ASN A 225 6.00 -4.32 -22.10
C ASN A 225 5.33 -5.71 -22.21
N PHE A 226 4.94 -6.29 -21.07
CA PHE A 226 4.22 -7.56 -21.06
C PHE A 226 2.80 -7.33 -21.58
N ASP A 227 2.42 -8.03 -22.65
CA ASP A 227 1.13 -7.85 -23.31
C ASP A 227 -0.01 -8.32 -22.38
N ALA A 228 -0.91 -7.40 -22.06
CA ALA A 228 -2.07 -7.62 -21.20
C ALA A 228 -3.34 -7.23 -21.96
N PRO A 229 -3.77 -7.99 -23.00
CA PRO A 229 -5.07 -7.77 -23.62
C PRO A 229 -6.18 -7.86 -22.57
N ILE A 230 -7.35 -7.27 -22.84
CA ILE A 230 -8.41 -7.09 -21.82
C ILE A 230 -8.80 -8.40 -21.11
N TRP A 231 -8.73 -9.54 -21.80
CA TRP A 231 -9.06 -10.86 -21.25
C TRP A 231 -7.96 -11.50 -20.39
N LYS A 232 -6.72 -10.99 -20.40
CA LYS A 232 -5.54 -11.65 -19.84
C LYS A 232 -4.93 -10.87 -18.68
N LEU A 233 -4.79 -11.55 -17.54
CA LEU A 233 -3.99 -11.13 -16.40
C LEU A 233 -2.56 -11.70 -16.52
N PRO A 234 -1.50 -10.94 -16.17
CA PRO A 234 -0.16 -11.51 -16.01
C PRO A 234 -0.12 -12.48 -14.81
N VAL A 235 -0.10 -13.79 -15.11
CA VAL A 235 0.01 -14.88 -14.13
C VAL A 235 1.09 -15.83 -14.59
N PHE A 236 2.05 -16.12 -13.71
CA PHE A 236 3.17 -16.99 -14.02
C PHE A 236 3.20 -18.18 -13.08
N VAL A 237 3.38 -19.37 -13.63
CA VAL A 237 3.56 -20.61 -12.89
C VAL A 237 5.05 -20.91 -12.76
N LYS A 238 5.48 -21.27 -11.55
CA LYS A 238 6.84 -21.74 -11.31
C LYS A 238 7.09 -23.04 -12.09
N ASN A 239 8.17 -23.11 -12.87
CA ASN A 239 8.52 -24.35 -13.57
C ASN A 239 8.81 -25.47 -12.54
N GLY A 240 8.11 -26.60 -12.64
CA GLY A 240 8.07 -27.63 -11.60
C GLY A 240 6.76 -27.69 -10.82
N ALA A 241 5.84 -26.73 -11.00
CA ALA A 241 4.60 -26.69 -10.23
C ALA A 241 3.72 -27.92 -10.42
N ILE A 242 3.05 -28.30 -9.33
CA ILE A 242 1.94 -29.26 -9.29
C ILE A 242 0.76 -28.50 -8.69
N ILE A 243 -0.33 -28.40 -9.44
CA ILE A 243 -1.50 -27.60 -9.11
C ILE A 243 -2.69 -28.55 -8.99
N PRO A 244 -3.15 -28.86 -7.76
CA PRO A 244 -4.41 -29.58 -7.56
C PRO A 244 -5.60 -28.77 -8.06
N MET A 245 -6.50 -29.43 -8.78
CA MET A 245 -7.68 -28.82 -9.40
C MET A 245 -8.91 -29.69 -9.18
N THR A 246 -10.07 -29.11 -9.44
CA THR A 246 -11.37 -29.80 -9.51
C THR A 246 -12.13 -29.44 -10.79
N ASN A 247 -13.28 -30.06 -11.02
CA ASN A 247 -14.16 -29.68 -12.12
C ASN A 247 -14.72 -28.28 -11.89
N ALA A 248 -14.87 -27.48 -12.95
CA ALA A 248 -15.47 -26.16 -12.84
C ALA A 248 -16.87 -26.25 -12.22
N ASN A 249 -17.11 -25.42 -11.21
CA ASN A 249 -18.31 -25.46 -10.37
C ASN A 249 -18.80 -24.04 -10.04
N ASN A 250 -20.06 -23.88 -9.66
CA ASN A 250 -20.65 -22.61 -9.17
C ASN A 250 -20.62 -22.52 -7.64
N ASN A 251 -20.59 -23.66 -6.96
CA ASN A 251 -20.50 -23.78 -5.52
C ASN A 251 -19.80 -25.10 -5.16
N VAL A 252 -19.38 -25.25 -3.91
CA VAL A 252 -18.59 -26.41 -3.46
C VAL A 252 -19.36 -27.73 -3.48
N LEU A 253 -20.69 -27.72 -3.55
CA LEU A 253 -21.51 -28.94 -3.61
C LEU A 253 -21.50 -29.59 -5.00
N GLU A 254 -21.16 -28.83 -6.04
CA GLU A 254 -21.00 -29.30 -7.42
C GLU A 254 -19.61 -29.91 -7.69
N ILE A 255 -18.72 -29.92 -6.68
CA ILE A 255 -17.42 -30.58 -6.78
C ILE A 255 -17.62 -32.10 -6.86
N ASN A 256 -17.05 -32.74 -7.88
CA ASN A 256 -17.03 -34.18 -8.02
C ASN A 256 -16.03 -34.80 -7.03
N LYS A 257 -16.53 -35.24 -5.87
CA LYS A 257 -15.71 -35.88 -4.83
C LYS A 257 -15.01 -37.17 -5.27
N GLY A 258 -15.49 -37.81 -6.33
CA GLY A 258 -14.93 -39.03 -6.91
C GLY A 258 -13.81 -38.78 -7.92
N LEU A 259 -13.37 -37.53 -8.10
CA LEU A 259 -12.33 -37.15 -9.04
C LEU A 259 -11.29 -36.26 -8.35
N ARG A 260 -10.01 -36.49 -8.67
CA ARG A 260 -8.90 -35.60 -8.33
C ARG A 260 -8.13 -35.25 -9.60
N ILE A 261 -7.85 -33.96 -9.80
CA ILE A 261 -7.20 -33.44 -11.00
C ILE A 261 -5.90 -32.76 -10.60
N TYR A 262 -4.82 -32.98 -11.37
CA TYR A 262 -3.55 -32.29 -11.15
C TYR A 262 -3.01 -31.76 -12.47
N GLU A 263 -2.87 -30.43 -12.56
CA GLU A 263 -2.08 -29.81 -13.62
C GLU A 263 -0.61 -29.75 -13.20
N ILE A 264 0.27 -30.21 -14.08
CA ILE A 264 1.69 -30.40 -13.75
C ILE A 264 2.55 -29.74 -14.83
N TYR A 265 3.57 -29.01 -14.39
CA TYR A 265 4.63 -28.44 -15.21
C TYR A 265 5.93 -29.19 -14.86
N PRO A 266 6.22 -30.35 -15.48
CA PRO A 266 7.33 -31.19 -15.03
C PRO A 266 8.69 -30.51 -15.23
N PHE A 267 9.45 -30.36 -14.15
CA PHE A 267 10.83 -29.89 -14.19
C PHE A 267 11.59 -30.35 -12.94
N GLY A 268 12.82 -30.83 -13.13
CA GLY A 268 13.65 -31.30 -12.02
C GLY A 268 12.93 -32.33 -11.15
N LYS A 269 12.98 -32.15 -9.83
CA LYS A 269 12.13 -32.86 -8.86
C LYS A 269 11.28 -31.83 -8.13
N SER A 270 9.99 -32.09 -8.04
CA SER A 270 9.05 -31.22 -7.34
C SER A 270 7.99 -32.02 -6.60
N SER A 271 7.32 -31.38 -5.65
CA SER A 271 6.26 -31.98 -4.86
C SER A 271 5.24 -30.96 -4.42
N PHE A 272 4.01 -31.40 -4.20
CA PHE A 272 2.95 -30.65 -3.55
C PHE A 272 2.17 -31.58 -2.62
N THR A 273 1.75 -31.06 -1.46
CA THR A 273 0.88 -31.80 -0.53
C THR A 273 -0.50 -31.18 -0.60
N GLU A 274 -1.44 -31.91 -1.19
CA GLU A 274 -2.85 -31.53 -1.19
C GLU A 274 -3.47 -31.82 0.18
N TYR A 275 -4.29 -30.91 0.68
CA TYR A 275 -5.08 -31.09 1.90
C TYR A 275 -6.58 -31.00 1.58
N ASP A 276 -7.38 -31.83 2.27
CA ASP A 276 -8.84 -31.83 2.19
C ASP A 276 -9.44 -32.24 3.54
N ASP A 277 -10.64 -31.78 3.85
CA ASP A 277 -11.41 -32.17 5.03
C ASP A 277 -12.93 -32.06 4.76
N ASP A 278 -13.77 -32.11 5.78
CA ASP A 278 -15.23 -32.05 5.59
C ASP A 278 -15.76 -30.71 5.04
N GLY A 279 -14.91 -29.67 4.98
CA GLY A 279 -15.22 -28.33 4.48
C GLY A 279 -16.23 -27.53 5.32
N THR A 280 -16.75 -28.08 6.42
CA THR A 280 -17.94 -27.55 7.11
C THR A 280 -17.81 -27.45 8.62
N THR A 281 -17.05 -28.32 9.28
CA THR A 281 -16.97 -28.35 10.75
C THR A 281 -15.59 -27.93 11.26
N GLU A 282 -15.46 -27.78 12.58
CA GLU A 282 -14.19 -27.55 13.26
C GLU A 282 -13.37 -28.83 13.54
N GLN A 283 -13.81 -30.01 13.06
CA GLN A 283 -13.13 -31.28 13.32
C GLN A 283 -11.67 -31.30 12.86
N TYR A 284 -11.29 -30.49 11.87
CA TYR A 284 -9.91 -30.32 11.41
C TYR A 284 -8.95 -29.90 12.53
N LYS A 285 -9.43 -29.17 13.54
CA LYS A 285 -8.63 -28.78 14.72
C LYS A 285 -8.21 -30.00 15.55
N SER A 286 -8.96 -31.09 15.46
CA SER A 286 -8.68 -32.37 16.11
C SER A 286 -7.95 -33.36 15.17
N GLY A 287 -7.44 -32.88 14.03
CA GLY A 287 -6.71 -33.70 13.06
C GLY A 287 -7.58 -34.52 12.10
N LYS A 288 -8.90 -34.23 12.02
CA LYS A 288 -9.78 -34.85 11.01
C LYS A 288 -9.65 -34.14 9.68
N GLY A 289 -9.00 -34.81 8.74
CA GLY A 289 -8.64 -34.30 7.43
C GLY A 289 -7.68 -35.28 6.78
N ILE A 290 -7.39 -35.05 5.50
CA ILE A 290 -6.47 -35.87 4.73
C ILE A 290 -5.31 -35.04 4.17
N SER A 291 -4.21 -35.71 3.87
CA SER A 291 -3.10 -35.14 3.12
C SER A 291 -2.57 -36.12 2.09
N GLY A 292 -2.49 -35.69 0.84
CA GLY A 292 -1.96 -36.45 -0.28
C GLY A 292 -0.68 -35.84 -0.79
N LEU A 293 0.43 -36.59 -0.79
CA LEU A 293 1.69 -36.15 -1.40
C LEU A 293 1.67 -36.50 -2.89
N ILE A 294 1.96 -35.52 -3.73
CA ILE A 294 2.17 -35.67 -5.17
C ILE A 294 3.62 -35.29 -5.47
N THR A 295 4.32 -36.11 -6.24
CA THR A 295 5.68 -35.84 -6.69
C THR A 295 5.78 -35.93 -8.21
N SER A 296 6.64 -35.09 -8.79
CA SER A 296 7.00 -35.11 -10.20
C SER A 296 8.52 -35.11 -10.32
N ALA A 297 9.06 -35.95 -11.20
CA ALA A 297 10.49 -36.01 -11.46
C ALA A 297 10.76 -36.17 -12.96
N VAL A 298 11.67 -35.37 -13.50
CA VAL A 298 12.18 -35.49 -14.87
C VAL A 298 13.59 -36.05 -14.82
N ASP A 299 13.82 -37.18 -15.50
CA ASP A 299 15.15 -37.79 -15.58
C ASP A 299 16.00 -37.24 -16.74
N LYS A 300 17.26 -37.69 -16.83
CA LYS A 300 18.20 -37.28 -17.89
C LYS A 300 17.80 -37.71 -19.31
N LYS A 301 16.82 -38.61 -19.45
CA LYS A 301 16.29 -39.11 -20.73
C LYS A 301 14.98 -38.40 -21.11
N ASN A 302 14.61 -37.33 -20.39
CA ASN A 302 13.33 -36.65 -20.51
C ASN A 302 12.15 -37.60 -20.29
N THR A 303 12.28 -38.51 -19.33
CA THR A 303 11.14 -39.28 -18.83
C THR A 303 10.60 -38.60 -17.59
N VAL A 304 9.30 -38.27 -17.61
CA VAL A 304 8.58 -37.75 -16.44
C VAL A 304 8.00 -38.92 -15.67
N THR A 305 8.21 -38.94 -14.37
CA THR A 305 7.49 -39.81 -13.42
C THR A 305 6.67 -38.95 -12.48
N VAL A 306 5.34 -39.09 -12.56
CA VAL A 306 4.40 -38.50 -11.60
C VAL A 306 3.95 -39.59 -10.64
N THR A 307 4.07 -39.35 -9.34
CA THR A 307 3.62 -40.29 -8.30
C THR A 307 2.66 -39.60 -7.34
N LEU A 308 1.45 -40.14 -7.23
CA LEU A 308 0.49 -39.79 -6.19
C LEU A 308 0.61 -40.86 -5.12
N HIS A 309 1.13 -40.47 -3.96
CA HIS A 309 1.31 -41.36 -2.83
C HIS A 309 -0.04 -41.67 -2.16
N PRO A 310 -0.15 -42.78 -1.40
CA PRO A 310 -1.35 -43.07 -0.63
C PRO A 310 -1.65 -41.93 0.34
N VAL A 311 -2.91 -41.50 0.33
CA VAL A 311 -3.42 -40.42 1.17
C VAL A 311 -3.40 -40.84 2.64
N LYS A 312 -3.01 -39.91 3.52
CA LYS A 312 -2.98 -40.12 4.97
C LYS A 312 -4.10 -39.33 5.64
N GLY A 313 -4.65 -39.85 6.72
CA GLY A 313 -5.73 -39.22 7.48
C GLY A 313 -7.12 -39.73 7.10
N ASP A 314 -8.15 -39.14 7.68
CA ASP A 314 -9.56 -39.49 7.47
C ASP A 314 -10.48 -38.38 8.01
N PHE A 315 -11.70 -38.28 7.48
CA PHE A 315 -12.75 -37.39 7.97
C PHE A 315 -14.15 -37.91 7.58
N ASP A 316 -15.19 -37.40 8.25
CA ASP A 316 -16.56 -37.85 7.99
C ASP A 316 -17.02 -37.48 6.57
N GLY A 317 -17.43 -38.49 5.79
CA GLY A 317 -17.81 -38.30 4.38
C GLY A 317 -16.64 -38.32 3.39
N PHE A 318 -15.44 -38.71 3.83
CA PHE A 318 -14.30 -38.91 2.94
C PHE A 318 -14.56 -40.01 1.90
N MET A 319 -14.47 -39.64 0.62
CA MET A 319 -14.58 -40.58 -0.51
C MET A 319 -13.21 -41.16 -0.87
N LYS A 320 -13.00 -42.43 -0.54
CA LYS A 320 -11.72 -43.14 -0.79
C LYS A 320 -11.53 -43.56 -2.25
N GLU A 321 -12.59 -44.01 -2.91
CA GLU A 321 -12.57 -44.42 -4.31
C GLU A 321 -12.62 -43.17 -5.20
N LYS A 322 -11.47 -42.77 -5.76
CA LYS A 322 -11.39 -41.61 -6.68
C LYS A 322 -10.67 -41.97 -7.98
N ALA A 323 -11.25 -41.53 -9.10
CA ALA A 323 -10.57 -41.45 -10.39
C ALA A 323 -9.51 -40.34 -10.36
N THR A 324 -8.48 -40.46 -11.20
CA THR A 324 -7.37 -39.49 -11.25
C THR A 324 -7.22 -38.93 -12.66
N GLU A 325 -7.19 -37.60 -12.78
CA GLU A 325 -6.84 -36.88 -14.02
C GLU A 325 -5.51 -36.15 -13.85
N LEU A 326 -4.59 -36.34 -14.80
CA LEU A 326 -3.33 -35.60 -14.88
C LEU A 326 -3.33 -34.76 -16.16
N ARG A 327 -3.02 -33.46 -16.03
CA ARG A 327 -2.83 -32.53 -17.14
C ARG A 327 -1.35 -32.19 -17.22
N ILE A 328 -0.62 -32.89 -18.09
CA ILE A 328 0.82 -32.70 -18.24
C ILE A 328 1.06 -31.62 -19.30
N ASN A 329 1.60 -30.47 -18.89
CA ASN A 329 1.96 -29.41 -19.83
C ASN A 329 3.16 -29.84 -20.68
N VAL A 330 3.00 -29.83 -22.00
CA VAL A 330 3.99 -30.27 -23.00
C VAL A 330 4.03 -29.28 -24.16
N THR A 331 4.99 -29.45 -25.08
CA THR A 331 5.03 -28.69 -26.35
C THR A 331 4.92 -29.58 -27.57
N GLU A 332 5.04 -30.89 -27.38
CA GLU A 332 4.81 -31.90 -28.41
C GLU A 332 4.23 -33.16 -27.76
N LYS A 333 3.62 -34.03 -28.58
CA LYS A 333 3.06 -35.29 -28.11
C LYS A 333 4.19 -36.21 -27.60
N PRO A 334 4.14 -36.68 -26.34
CA PRO A 334 5.15 -37.60 -25.83
C PRO A 334 5.16 -38.93 -26.58
N LYS A 335 6.29 -39.64 -26.54
CA LYS A 335 6.49 -40.88 -27.30
C LYS A 335 5.70 -42.05 -26.74
N LYS A 336 5.59 -42.11 -25.41
CA LYS A 336 4.95 -43.25 -24.73
C LYS A 336 4.43 -42.86 -23.36
N LEU A 337 3.27 -43.43 -23.02
CA LEU A 337 2.65 -43.34 -21.72
C LEU A 337 2.54 -44.74 -21.11
N ALA A 338 2.90 -44.88 -19.85
CA ALA A 338 2.60 -46.05 -19.02
C ALA A 338 2.10 -45.58 -17.66
N ALA A 339 1.20 -46.35 -17.04
CA ALA A 339 0.78 -46.06 -15.67
C ALA A 339 0.53 -47.33 -14.86
N LYS A 340 0.56 -47.17 -13.53
CA LYS A 340 0.20 -48.20 -12.57
C LYS A 340 -0.74 -47.64 -11.51
N ILE A 341 -1.69 -48.48 -11.10
CA ILE A 341 -2.52 -48.29 -9.91
C ILE A 341 -2.15 -49.40 -8.93
N GLY A 342 -1.53 -49.05 -7.81
CA GLY A 342 -0.88 -50.00 -6.93
C GLY A 342 0.18 -50.81 -7.68
N LYS A 343 -0.01 -52.13 -7.78
CA LYS A 343 0.88 -53.04 -8.52
C LYS A 343 0.43 -53.30 -9.96
N ASN A 344 -0.80 -52.91 -10.31
CA ASN A 344 -1.43 -53.26 -11.58
C ASN A 344 -1.07 -52.26 -12.66
N ARG A 345 -0.70 -52.75 -13.85
CA ARG A 345 -0.48 -51.89 -15.02
C ARG A 345 -1.82 -51.48 -15.61
N VAL A 346 -1.93 -50.23 -16.04
CA VAL A 346 -3.11 -49.71 -16.72
C VAL A 346 -2.95 -49.90 -18.23
N LYS A 347 -3.98 -50.45 -18.88
CA LYS A 347 -4.07 -50.49 -20.35
C LYS A 347 -4.83 -49.24 -20.79
N PHE A 348 -4.17 -48.42 -21.61
CA PHE A 348 -4.74 -47.17 -22.10
C PHE A 348 -5.40 -47.30 -23.47
N THR A 349 -6.46 -46.51 -23.66
CA THR A 349 -6.98 -46.14 -24.98
C THR A 349 -6.57 -44.69 -25.27
N GLU A 350 -6.15 -44.39 -26.50
CA GLU A 350 -5.98 -43.00 -26.93
C GLU A 350 -7.32 -42.46 -27.44
N ALA A 351 -7.80 -41.37 -26.84
CA ALA A 351 -8.97 -40.66 -27.34
C ALA A 351 -8.62 -39.78 -28.54
N THR A 352 -9.57 -39.60 -29.44
CA THR A 352 -9.44 -38.75 -30.64
C THR A 352 -10.07 -37.37 -30.45
N SER A 353 -10.82 -37.17 -29.37
CA SER A 353 -11.50 -35.91 -29.04
C SER A 353 -11.66 -35.74 -27.53
N MET A 354 -11.87 -34.49 -27.08
CA MET A 354 -12.17 -34.20 -25.68
C MET A 354 -13.44 -34.90 -25.19
N THR A 355 -14.47 -35.00 -26.03
CA THR A 355 -15.72 -35.70 -25.68
C THR A 355 -15.50 -37.19 -25.43
N GLU A 356 -14.60 -37.83 -26.19
CA GLU A 356 -14.22 -39.23 -25.95
C GLU A 356 -13.41 -39.37 -24.65
N PHE A 357 -12.46 -38.47 -24.42
CA PHE A 357 -11.66 -38.41 -23.20
C PHE A 357 -12.53 -38.28 -21.93
N GLU A 358 -13.53 -37.39 -21.96
CA GLU A 358 -14.44 -37.15 -20.82
C GLU A 358 -15.28 -38.39 -20.47
N LYS A 359 -15.70 -39.17 -21.47
CA LYS A 359 -16.60 -40.33 -21.29
C LYS A 359 -15.88 -41.64 -20.96
N ALA A 360 -14.62 -41.78 -21.36
CA ALA A 360 -13.87 -43.02 -21.17
C ALA A 360 -13.15 -43.07 -19.80
N GLU A 361 -12.66 -44.26 -19.46
CA GLU A 361 -11.78 -44.54 -18.33
C GLU A 361 -10.49 -45.18 -18.83
N ASN A 362 -9.37 -44.96 -18.12
CA ASN A 362 -8.06 -45.46 -18.54
C ASN A 362 -7.75 -45.00 -19.98
N VAL A 363 -7.89 -43.68 -20.18
CA VAL A 363 -7.80 -43.01 -21.48
C VAL A 363 -6.79 -41.88 -21.41
N TYR A 364 -6.15 -41.55 -22.52
CA TYR A 364 -5.35 -40.34 -22.65
C TYR A 364 -5.69 -39.58 -23.93
N PHE A 365 -5.49 -38.28 -23.91
CA PHE A 365 -5.72 -37.39 -25.04
C PHE A 365 -4.58 -36.38 -25.13
N TYR A 366 -4.01 -36.22 -26.33
CA TYR A 366 -3.08 -35.14 -26.60
C TYR A 366 -3.86 -33.94 -27.15
N ASP A 367 -4.12 -32.96 -26.28
CA ASP A 367 -4.74 -31.70 -26.67
C ASP A 367 -3.66 -30.77 -27.22
N ALA A 368 -3.58 -30.69 -28.55
CA ALA A 368 -2.55 -29.91 -29.24
C ALA A 368 -2.78 -28.39 -29.14
N SER A 369 -4.02 -27.94 -28.90
CA SER A 369 -4.37 -26.52 -28.88
C SER A 369 -5.51 -26.27 -27.88
N PRO A 370 -5.28 -26.42 -26.56
CA PRO A 370 -6.32 -26.21 -25.57
C PRO A 370 -6.87 -24.79 -25.66
N ASN A 371 -8.19 -24.66 -25.90
CA ASN A 371 -8.87 -23.37 -25.85
C ASN A 371 -9.37 -23.09 -24.43
N LEU A 372 -8.88 -22.01 -23.84
CA LEU A 372 -9.24 -21.59 -22.48
C LEU A 372 -10.59 -20.89 -22.41
N ASN A 373 -11.13 -20.41 -23.54
CA ASN A 373 -12.44 -19.75 -23.57
C ASN A 373 -13.57 -20.78 -23.55
N LYS A 374 -13.83 -21.37 -22.38
CA LYS A 374 -14.81 -22.45 -22.20
C LYS A 374 -16.15 -21.95 -21.67
N PHE A 375 -16.17 -20.76 -21.07
CA PHE A 375 -17.32 -20.26 -20.30
C PHE A 375 -17.87 -18.94 -20.83
N ALA A 376 -17.55 -18.56 -22.07
CA ALA A 376 -18.21 -17.42 -22.72
C ALA A 376 -19.72 -17.63 -22.82
N THR A 377 -20.48 -16.52 -22.83
CA THR A 377 -21.91 -16.57 -23.07
C THR A 377 -22.16 -17.03 -24.50
N LYS A 378 -22.98 -18.08 -24.66
CA LYS A 378 -23.32 -18.64 -25.97
C LYS A 378 -23.92 -17.58 -26.89
N GLY A 379 -23.41 -17.48 -28.12
CA GLY A 379 -23.80 -16.50 -29.13
C GLY A 379 -23.18 -15.11 -28.96
N SER A 380 -22.38 -14.86 -27.93
CA SER A 380 -21.67 -13.59 -27.76
C SER A 380 -20.49 -13.45 -28.72
N GLU A 381 -20.06 -12.22 -29.01
CA GLU A 381 -18.82 -12.01 -29.78
C GLU A 381 -17.59 -12.57 -29.06
N PHE A 382 -17.58 -12.56 -27.73
CA PHE A 382 -16.48 -13.11 -26.95
C PHE A 382 -16.36 -14.63 -27.08
N GLU A 383 -17.45 -15.37 -27.34
CA GLU A 383 -17.38 -16.82 -27.60
C GLU A 383 -16.49 -17.17 -28.81
N LYS A 384 -16.36 -16.26 -29.78
CA LYS A 384 -15.54 -16.44 -30.98
C LYS A 384 -14.05 -16.22 -30.72
N VAL A 385 -13.68 -15.65 -29.57
CA VAL A 385 -12.28 -15.40 -29.21
C VAL A 385 -11.62 -16.72 -28.84
N VAL A 386 -10.53 -17.06 -29.53
CA VAL A 386 -9.77 -18.30 -29.31
C VAL A 386 -8.58 -17.99 -28.40
N LEU A 387 -8.57 -18.59 -27.21
CA LEU A 387 -7.54 -18.38 -26.19
C LEU A 387 -6.68 -19.64 -26.07
N ILE A 388 -5.64 -19.73 -26.91
CA ILE A 388 -4.83 -20.96 -27.04
C ILE A 388 -3.73 -21.02 -25.97
N LYS A 389 -3.74 -22.08 -25.16
CA LYS A 389 -2.65 -22.46 -24.24
C LYS A 389 -1.63 -23.37 -24.94
N ASN A 390 -0.46 -23.58 -24.34
CA ASN A 390 0.44 -24.67 -24.75
C ASN A 390 -0.27 -26.03 -24.78
N PRO A 391 0.22 -26.98 -25.61
CA PRO A 391 -0.30 -28.34 -25.65
C PRO A 391 -0.31 -29.04 -24.28
N GLN A 392 -1.24 -29.97 -24.10
CA GLN A 392 -1.33 -30.80 -22.89
C GLN A 392 -1.53 -32.28 -23.23
N LEU A 393 -0.84 -33.15 -22.50
CA LEU A 393 -1.19 -34.57 -22.43
C LEU A 393 -2.14 -34.76 -21.24
N LEU A 394 -3.39 -35.05 -21.53
CA LEU A 394 -4.43 -35.37 -20.55
C LEU A 394 -4.46 -36.88 -20.32
N ILE A 395 -4.44 -37.32 -19.07
CA ILE A 395 -4.43 -38.74 -18.69
C ILE A 395 -5.52 -38.95 -17.65
N LYS A 396 -6.46 -39.87 -17.92
CA LYS A 396 -7.53 -40.23 -16.99
C LYS A 396 -7.40 -41.69 -16.61
N LEU A 397 -7.28 -41.94 -15.31
CA LEU A 397 -7.09 -43.24 -14.68
C LEU A 397 -8.35 -43.62 -13.90
N GLY A 398 -8.66 -44.91 -13.90
CA GLY A 398 -9.80 -45.47 -13.19
C GLY A 398 -9.81 -45.18 -11.69
N ALA A 399 -11.00 -45.32 -11.11
CA ALA A 399 -11.19 -45.13 -9.67
C ALA A 399 -10.42 -46.19 -8.87
N THR A 400 -9.86 -45.78 -7.73
CA THR A 400 -9.15 -46.65 -6.81
C THR A 400 -9.19 -46.10 -5.39
N ASP A 401 -9.11 -46.97 -4.37
CA ASP A 401 -8.86 -46.56 -2.98
C ASP A 401 -7.54 -45.81 -2.88
N ILE A 402 -7.63 -44.48 -2.77
CA ILE A 402 -6.47 -43.59 -2.73
C ILE A 402 -5.70 -43.65 -1.41
N THR A 403 -6.21 -44.35 -0.39
CA THR A 403 -5.51 -44.57 0.89
C THR A 403 -4.58 -45.77 0.84
N GLN A 404 -4.77 -46.66 -0.13
CA GLN A 404 -4.00 -47.90 -0.28
C GLN A 404 -3.14 -47.89 -1.55
N ASN A 405 -3.71 -47.43 -2.66
CA ASN A 405 -3.13 -47.63 -3.98
C ASN A 405 -2.41 -46.36 -4.45
N PRO A 406 -1.07 -46.34 -4.50
CA PRO A 406 -0.36 -45.26 -5.18
C PRO A 406 -0.69 -45.28 -6.67
N VAL A 407 -0.75 -44.09 -7.26
CA VAL A 407 -0.89 -43.93 -8.71
C VAL A 407 0.43 -43.42 -9.26
N MET A 408 0.96 -44.09 -10.28
CA MET A 408 2.21 -43.69 -10.92
C MET A 408 2.01 -43.62 -12.43
N ALA A 409 2.36 -42.48 -13.03
CA ALA A 409 2.40 -42.29 -14.48
C ALA A 409 3.84 -42.02 -14.93
N THR A 410 4.26 -42.69 -16.00
CA THR A 410 5.57 -42.54 -16.64
C THR A 410 5.36 -42.09 -18.09
N ILE A 411 5.92 -40.95 -18.44
CA ILE A 411 5.79 -40.32 -19.75
C ILE A 411 7.18 -40.22 -20.36
N GLU A 412 7.47 -41.05 -21.38
CA GLU A 412 8.75 -41.07 -22.08
C GLU A 412 8.74 -40.06 -23.25
N GLY A 413 9.87 -39.36 -23.45
CA GLY A 413 9.98 -38.35 -24.49
C GLY A 413 9.19 -37.08 -24.16
N PHE A 414 9.14 -36.71 -22.89
CA PHE A 414 8.61 -35.42 -22.45
C PHE A 414 9.42 -34.28 -23.06
N ARG A 415 8.74 -33.23 -23.49
CA ARG A 415 9.38 -31.99 -23.91
C ARG A 415 8.45 -30.84 -23.58
N TYR A 416 9.03 -29.80 -23.00
CA TYR A 416 8.38 -28.52 -22.79
C TYR A 416 9.33 -27.44 -23.25
N GLU A 417 9.40 -27.21 -24.56
CA GLU A 417 10.25 -26.18 -25.18
C GLU A 417 9.40 -25.27 -26.08
N PRO A 418 8.68 -24.30 -25.49
CA PRO A 418 7.83 -23.41 -26.26
C PRO A 418 8.69 -22.53 -27.15
N ALA A 419 8.14 -22.14 -28.30
CA ALA A 419 8.82 -21.21 -29.20
C ALA A 419 9.07 -19.88 -28.48
N ASP A 420 10.30 -19.36 -28.59
CA ASP A 420 10.62 -18.01 -28.11
C ASP A 420 9.91 -16.98 -29.00
N ARG A 421 8.94 -16.27 -28.42
CA ARG A 421 8.18 -15.21 -29.11
C ARG A 421 8.73 -13.81 -28.84
N GLN A 422 9.75 -13.70 -27.99
CA GLN A 422 10.38 -12.43 -27.67
C GLN A 422 11.63 -12.19 -28.52
N ARG A 423 12.32 -13.26 -28.95
CA ARG A 423 13.53 -13.21 -29.78
C ARG A 423 13.29 -13.83 -31.16
N ILE A 424 12.90 -12.99 -32.12
CA ILE A 424 12.44 -13.41 -33.45
C ILE A 424 13.43 -12.97 -34.54
N SER A 425 13.89 -11.73 -34.49
CA SER A 425 14.74 -11.13 -35.51
C SER A 425 16.16 -11.67 -35.43
N SER A 426 16.79 -11.87 -36.59
CA SER A 426 18.22 -12.18 -36.72
C SER A 426 18.95 -11.01 -37.39
N GLY A 427 20.25 -10.89 -37.12
CA GLY A 427 21.12 -9.83 -37.62
C GLY A 427 22.08 -9.29 -36.54
N LYS A 428 23.18 -8.66 -36.98
CA LYS A 428 24.15 -8.05 -36.08
C LYS A 428 23.52 -6.84 -35.36
N LEU A 429 23.63 -6.82 -34.03
CA LEU A 429 23.17 -5.71 -33.20
C LEU A 429 24.31 -4.72 -32.93
N ALA A 430 24.03 -3.43 -33.04
CA ALA A 430 24.91 -2.37 -32.57
C ALA A 430 24.59 -2.01 -31.11
N ALA A 431 25.58 -1.49 -30.37
CA ALA A 431 25.32 -0.89 -29.07
C ALA A 431 24.36 0.30 -29.24
N PRO A 432 23.35 0.47 -28.37
CA PRO A 432 22.42 1.60 -28.46
C PRO A 432 23.14 2.96 -28.43
N VAL A 433 22.69 3.89 -29.29
CA VAL A 433 23.24 5.24 -29.42
C VAL A 433 22.23 6.28 -28.94
N HIS A 434 22.72 7.48 -28.56
CA HIS A 434 21.92 8.54 -27.93
C HIS A 434 21.18 8.06 -26.67
N ALA A 435 21.79 7.12 -25.93
CA ALA A 435 21.30 6.64 -24.65
C ALA A 435 21.64 7.65 -23.56
N GLU A 436 20.63 8.37 -23.09
CA GLU A 436 20.77 9.45 -22.10
C GLU A 436 19.45 9.68 -21.34
N VAL A 437 19.51 10.42 -20.25
CA VAL A 437 18.34 11.01 -19.59
C VAL A 437 18.38 12.52 -19.79
N ALA A 438 17.53 13.05 -20.67
CA ALA A 438 17.44 14.49 -20.88
C ALA A 438 16.85 15.23 -19.66
N ASP A 439 17.11 16.52 -19.50
CA ASP A 439 16.60 17.34 -18.39
C ASP A 439 15.07 17.30 -18.24
N LYS A 440 14.35 17.23 -19.36
CA LYS A 440 12.88 17.10 -19.40
C LYS A 440 12.37 15.75 -18.89
N ASN A 441 13.23 14.73 -18.92
CA ASN A 441 12.98 13.36 -18.47
C ASN A 441 13.57 13.08 -17.08
N THR A 442 14.10 14.12 -16.42
CA THR A 442 14.69 14.05 -15.09
C THR A 442 13.74 14.68 -14.08
N GLY A 443 13.26 13.88 -13.12
CA GLY A 443 12.49 14.33 -11.97
C GLY A 443 13.32 14.29 -10.69
N ALA A 444 12.73 14.72 -9.57
CA ALA A 444 13.36 14.61 -8.26
C ALA A 444 13.45 13.15 -7.79
N TYR A 445 12.52 12.30 -8.23
CA TYR A 445 12.41 10.90 -7.83
C TYR A 445 12.28 9.95 -9.01
N THR A 446 12.51 10.45 -10.23
CA THR A 446 12.32 9.70 -11.46
C THR A 446 13.41 10.00 -12.47
N LEU A 447 13.77 8.99 -13.27
CA LEU A 447 14.65 9.11 -14.42
C LEU A 447 14.04 8.31 -15.57
N MET A 448 13.90 8.92 -16.75
CA MET A 448 13.42 8.23 -17.94
C MET A 448 14.50 8.24 -19.04
N PRO A 449 15.40 7.24 -19.07
CA PRO A 449 16.32 7.07 -20.17
C PRO A 449 15.60 6.91 -21.50
N THR A 450 16.19 7.48 -22.55
CA THR A 450 15.75 7.36 -23.95
C THR A 450 16.93 6.99 -24.82
N TRP A 451 16.69 6.29 -25.94
CA TRP A 451 17.72 5.91 -26.90
C TRP A 451 17.18 5.82 -28.33
N THR A 452 18.07 5.69 -29.30
CA THR A 452 17.65 5.46 -30.70
C THR A 452 17.37 3.98 -30.96
N LYS A 453 16.34 3.70 -31.77
CA LYS A 453 16.01 2.33 -32.18
C LYS A 453 17.19 1.66 -32.89
N VAL A 454 17.53 0.45 -32.47
CA VAL A 454 18.58 -0.38 -33.07
C VAL A 454 17.97 -1.32 -34.11
N ASN A 455 18.55 -1.38 -35.31
CA ASN A 455 18.11 -2.31 -36.35
C ASN A 455 18.26 -3.76 -35.89
N HIS A 456 17.31 -4.62 -36.26
CA HIS A 456 17.23 -6.03 -35.86
C HIS A 456 17.01 -6.31 -34.36
N ALA A 457 16.85 -5.29 -33.52
CA ALA A 457 16.51 -5.46 -32.12
C ALA A 457 15.02 -5.82 -31.97
N ASP A 458 14.74 -6.89 -31.24
CA ASP A 458 13.38 -7.26 -30.84
C ASP A 458 12.97 -6.51 -29.57
N PHE A 459 13.91 -6.34 -28.63
CA PHE A 459 13.74 -5.57 -27.40
C PHE A 459 15.09 -5.07 -26.86
N TYR A 460 15.04 -4.33 -25.75
CA TYR A 460 16.20 -3.83 -25.02
C TYR A 460 16.25 -4.35 -23.59
N GLU A 461 17.45 -4.37 -23.04
CA GLU A 461 17.70 -4.67 -21.64
C GLU A 461 18.44 -3.51 -20.97
N ILE A 462 18.06 -3.20 -19.74
CA ILE A 462 18.72 -2.23 -18.88
C ILE A 462 19.14 -2.91 -17.59
N GLU A 463 20.42 -2.87 -17.26
CA GLU A 463 20.91 -3.16 -15.91
C GLU A 463 20.86 -1.86 -15.08
N PHE A 464 20.14 -1.91 -13.97
CA PHE A 464 19.94 -0.79 -13.05
C PHE A 464 19.85 -1.33 -11.62
N ASN A 465 20.68 -0.81 -10.70
CA ASN A 465 20.77 -1.25 -9.30
C ASN A 465 20.84 -2.79 -9.15
N ASP A 466 21.77 -3.42 -9.87
CA ASP A 466 22.01 -4.88 -9.89
C ASP A 466 20.83 -5.73 -10.41
N MET A 467 19.84 -5.10 -11.04
CA MET A 467 18.67 -5.77 -11.59
C MET A 467 18.60 -5.63 -13.11
N LEU A 468 18.19 -6.71 -13.78
CA LEU A 468 18.01 -6.75 -15.23
C LEU A 468 16.56 -6.47 -15.62
N TYR A 469 16.30 -5.29 -16.17
CA TYR A 469 15.05 -4.94 -16.82
C TYR A 469 15.11 -5.43 -18.26
N THR A 470 14.15 -6.25 -18.68
CA THR A 470 14.15 -6.93 -19.98
C THR A 470 12.81 -6.78 -20.69
N THR A 471 12.75 -7.31 -21.91
CA THR A 471 11.59 -7.25 -22.82
C THR A 471 11.09 -5.84 -23.12
N ILE A 472 11.94 -4.82 -22.96
CA ILE A 472 11.61 -3.41 -23.23
C ILE A 472 11.48 -3.26 -24.74
N LYS A 473 10.25 -3.17 -25.26
CA LYS A 473 9.98 -3.01 -26.71
C LYS A 473 10.05 -1.54 -27.14
N ASP A 474 9.92 -0.63 -26.18
CA ASP A 474 10.03 0.81 -26.40
C ASP A 474 11.47 1.31 -26.44
N THR A 475 11.65 2.57 -26.79
CA THR A 475 12.95 3.28 -26.77
C THR A 475 13.12 4.18 -25.54
N SER A 476 12.33 3.88 -24.51
CA SER A 476 12.34 4.57 -23.22
C SER A 476 11.77 3.67 -22.13
N LEU A 477 12.21 3.84 -20.89
CA LEU A 477 11.60 3.22 -19.72
C LEU A 477 11.68 4.20 -18.54
N LEU A 478 10.57 4.40 -17.82
CA LEU A 478 10.55 5.23 -16.63
C LEU A 478 11.02 4.42 -15.42
N PHE A 479 11.99 4.96 -14.69
CA PHE A 479 12.40 4.50 -13.36
C PHE A 479 11.89 5.51 -12.33
N ASP A 480 11.18 5.04 -11.32
CA ASP A 480 10.56 5.84 -10.27
C ASP A 480 11.02 5.38 -8.87
N GLY A 481 10.54 6.07 -7.83
CA GLY A 481 10.91 5.78 -6.44
C GLY A 481 12.39 5.99 -6.13
N LEU A 482 13.07 6.83 -6.92
CA LEU A 482 14.48 7.14 -6.75
C LEU A 482 14.69 8.16 -5.63
N THR A 483 15.92 8.29 -5.16
CA THR A 483 16.31 9.30 -4.17
C THR A 483 16.68 10.60 -4.90
N ALA A 484 16.27 11.75 -4.36
CA ALA A 484 16.63 13.06 -4.91
C ALA A 484 18.15 13.32 -4.86
N GLN A 485 18.65 14.13 -5.79
CA GLN A 485 20.08 14.50 -5.92
C GLN A 485 21.05 13.32 -5.91
N THR A 486 20.59 12.17 -6.40
CA THR A 486 21.37 10.93 -6.40
C THR A 486 21.71 10.57 -7.83
N SER A 487 22.99 10.28 -8.07
CA SER A 487 23.48 9.84 -9.38
C SER A 487 23.33 8.34 -9.51
N TYR A 488 22.78 7.90 -10.63
CA TYR A 488 22.58 6.50 -10.96
C TYR A 488 23.28 6.14 -12.27
N SER A 489 23.79 4.92 -12.35
CA SER A 489 24.40 4.35 -13.55
C SER A 489 23.45 3.36 -14.21
N PHE A 490 23.35 3.44 -15.53
CA PHE A 490 22.56 2.56 -16.38
C PHE A 490 23.46 1.84 -17.36
N ARG A 491 23.20 0.55 -17.60
CA ARG A 491 23.80 -0.20 -18.70
C ARG A 491 22.68 -0.66 -19.62
N LEU A 492 22.71 -0.26 -20.89
CA LEU A 492 21.67 -0.54 -21.88
C LEU A 492 22.22 -1.38 -23.03
N ARG A 493 21.49 -2.40 -23.50
CA ARG A 493 21.82 -3.17 -24.71
C ARG A 493 20.59 -3.55 -25.52
N ALA A 494 20.80 -3.85 -26.81
CA ALA A 494 19.76 -4.40 -27.67
C ALA A 494 19.83 -5.93 -27.67
N VAL A 495 18.69 -6.61 -27.87
CA VAL A 495 18.56 -8.07 -27.85
C VAL A 495 17.74 -8.55 -29.04
N ASN A 496 18.12 -9.69 -29.61
CA ASN A 496 17.38 -10.42 -30.63
C ASN A 496 17.63 -11.93 -30.53
N LYS A 497 17.25 -12.69 -31.56
CA LYS A 497 17.44 -14.15 -31.62
C LYS A 497 18.90 -14.60 -31.59
N ASP A 498 19.80 -13.82 -32.17
CA ASP A 498 21.22 -14.19 -32.31
C ASP A 498 22.04 -13.81 -31.07
N GLY A 499 21.47 -13.04 -30.13
CA GLY A 499 22.10 -12.66 -28.87
C GLY A 499 21.79 -11.23 -28.48
N HIS A 500 22.81 -10.51 -28.01
CA HIS A 500 22.70 -9.12 -27.60
C HIS A 500 23.89 -8.30 -28.09
N SER A 501 23.73 -6.98 -28.18
CA SER A 501 24.87 -6.08 -28.42
C SER A 501 25.73 -5.86 -27.17
N ASP A 502 26.84 -5.13 -27.34
CA ASP A 502 27.63 -4.61 -26.22
C ASP A 502 26.82 -3.62 -25.38
N TRP A 503 27.15 -3.55 -24.09
CA TRP A 503 26.53 -2.60 -23.17
C TRP A 503 26.94 -1.16 -23.48
N LYS A 504 25.96 -0.26 -23.54
CA LYS A 504 26.15 1.19 -23.48
C LYS A 504 25.94 1.65 -22.04
N VAL A 505 26.96 2.25 -21.44
CA VAL A 505 26.90 2.84 -20.09
C VAL A 505 26.64 4.34 -20.18
N PHE A 506 25.78 4.85 -19.30
CA PHE A 506 25.54 6.28 -19.09
C PHE A 506 25.03 6.51 -17.67
N GLU A 507 25.12 7.74 -17.19
CA GLU A 507 24.70 8.15 -15.86
C GLU A 507 23.65 9.26 -15.92
N ALA A 508 22.84 9.38 -14.89
CA ALA A 508 21.96 10.51 -14.71
C ALA A 508 21.72 10.78 -13.21
N THR A 509 21.55 12.05 -12.86
CA THR A 509 21.32 12.51 -11.49
C THR A 509 19.90 13.04 -11.37
N THR A 510 19.16 12.56 -10.37
CA THR A 510 17.84 13.09 -10.06
C THR A 510 17.92 14.56 -9.60
N LYS A 511 16.83 15.31 -9.78
CA LYS A 511 16.73 16.71 -9.33
C LYS A 511 16.65 16.79 -7.79
N SER A 512 16.79 18.01 -7.26
CA SER A 512 16.51 18.32 -5.86
C SER A 512 15.07 18.01 -5.48
N ASN A 513 14.85 17.61 -4.24
CA ASN A 513 13.52 17.41 -3.70
C ASN A 513 12.80 18.78 -3.73
N PRO A 514 11.69 18.93 -4.47
CA PRO A 514 11.00 20.22 -4.59
C PRO A 514 10.42 20.71 -3.26
N LEU A 515 10.23 19.81 -2.29
CA LEU A 515 9.68 20.07 -0.96
C LEU A 515 10.73 19.98 0.16
N GLU A 516 12.03 19.94 -0.17
CA GLU A 516 13.12 19.80 0.82
C GLU A 516 13.04 20.81 1.97
N PHE A 517 12.67 22.05 1.65
CA PHE A 517 12.59 23.16 2.59
C PHE A 517 11.15 23.53 2.97
N ALA A 518 10.16 22.71 2.59
CA ALA A 518 8.78 22.89 3.05
C ALA A 518 8.70 22.55 4.54
N ILE A 519 8.19 23.48 5.34
CA ILE A 519 8.04 23.34 6.79
C ILE A 519 6.89 22.37 7.07
N GLN A 520 7.14 21.37 7.91
CA GLN A 520 6.18 20.34 8.29
C GLN A 520 5.57 20.62 9.68
N GLY A 521 4.45 19.95 9.99
CA GLY A 521 3.79 20.07 11.30
C GLY A 521 3.10 21.42 11.53
N ILE A 522 2.83 22.15 10.45
CA ILE A 522 2.12 23.43 10.48
C ILE A 522 0.67 23.20 10.94
N SER A 523 0.14 24.13 11.72
CA SER A 523 -1.29 24.20 12.03
C SER A 523 -1.86 25.53 11.58
N ALA A 524 -3.15 25.59 11.24
CA ALA A 524 -3.79 26.84 10.85
C ALA A 524 -5.22 26.94 11.40
N GLU A 525 -5.70 28.18 11.47
CA GLU A 525 -7.08 28.53 11.80
C GLU A 525 -7.62 29.54 10.79
N THR A 526 -8.94 29.57 10.65
CA THR A 526 -9.65 30.52 9.78
C THR A 526 -10.60 31.35 10.62
N SER A 527 -10.76 32.64 10.30
CA SER A 527 -11.73 33.53 10.97
C SER A 527 -13.19 33.21 10.63
N VAL A 528 -13.41 32.24 9.74
CA VAL A 528 -14.70 31.75 9.26
C VAL A 528 -14.82 30.24 9.48
N GLU A 529 -16.04 29.72 9.47
CA GLU A 529 -16.31 28.30 9.69
C GLU A 529 -15.80 27.45 8.51
N ASN A 530 -15.19 26.31 8.84
CA ASN A 530 -14.77 25.30 7.86
C ASN A 530 -15.87 24.27 7.61
N GLN A 531 -15.83 23.64 6.43
CA GLN A 531 -16.74 22.55 6.10
C GLN A 531 -16.44 21.31 6.98
N GLY A 532 -17.51 20.71 7.53
CA GLY A 532 -17.41 19.47 8.30
C GLY A 532 -16.81 18.36 7.44
N GLY A 533 -15.77 17.69 7.94
CA GLY A 533 -15.02 16.69 7.19
C GLY A 533 -14.03 17.27 6.17
N SER A 534 -13.89 18.59 6.03
CA SER A 534 -12.90 19.24 5.13
C SER A 534 -12.25 20.43 5.83
N GLY A 535 -11.79 20.21 7.05
CA GLY A 535 -11.19 21.24 7.91
C GLY A 535 -9.84 21.75 7.39
N ILE A 536 -9.42 22.90 7.91
CA ILE A 536 -8.21 23.63 7.48
C ILE A 536 -6.92 22.80 7.57
N GLY A 537 -6.83 21.82 8.47
CA GLY A 537 -5.67 20.93 8.57
C GLY A 537 -5.36 20.16 7.27
N ARG A 538 -6.36 19.92 6.41
CA ARG A 538 -6.18 19.27 5.09
C ARG A 538 -5.46 20.15 4.06
N LEU A 539 -5.25 21.43 4.36
CA LEU A 539 -4.47 22.33 3.51
C LEU A 539 -2.98 22.30 3.87
N PHE A 540 -2.56 21.49 4.84
CA PHE A 540 -1.19 21.47 5.37
C PHE A 540 -0.72 20.05 5.71
N ASP A 541 -1.40 19.01 5.21
CA ASP A 541 -1.18 17.60 5.60
C ASP A 541 -0.20 16.86 4.66
N PHE A 542 0.34 17.55 3.65
CA PHE A 542 1.21 16.97 2.61
C PHE A 542 0.49 15.90 1.77
N ASP A 543 -0.84 15.89 1.78
CA ASP A 543 -1.70 15.00 0.99
C ASP A 543 -2.54 15.81 0.00
N GLU A 544 -1.98 16.01 -1.19
CA GLU A 544 -2.62 16.72 -2.30
C GLU A 544 -3.96 16.10 -2.78
N GLY A 545 -4.30 14.88 -2.32
CA GLY A 545 -5.58 14.22 -2.56
C GLY A 545 -6.69 14.64 -1.59
N ASN A 546 -6.31 15.17 -0.42
CA ASN A 546 -7.23 15.81 0.50
C ASN A 546 -7.57 17.23 0.03
N MET A 547 -8.67 17.75 0.56
CA MET A 547 -9.12 19.10 0.22
C MET A 547 -9.72 19.79 1.44
N TRP A 548 -9.31 21.03 1.64
CA TRP A 548 -9.94 21.98 2.53
C TRP A 548 -11.03 22.78 1.81
N HIS A 549 -12.10 23.11 2.53
CA HIS A 549 -13.13 24.04 2.06
C HIS A 549 -13.75 24.82 3.23
N THR A 550 -14.05 26.10 3.05
CA THR A 550 -14.89 26.87 3.99
C THR A 550 -16.32 26.34 4.01
N LYS A 551 -17.15 26.67 5.00
CA LYS A 551 -18.52 26.12 5.13
C LYS A 551 -19.36 26.35 3.86
N TRP A 552 -19.96 25.29 3.31
CA TRP A 552 -20.88 25.42 2.17
C TRP A 552 -22.11 26.24 2.52
N GLY A 553 -22.60 27.02 1.55
CA GLY A 553 -23.80 27.86 1.69
C GLY A 553 -23.60 29.13 2.52
N VAL A 554 -22.39 29.39 3.00
CA VAL A 554 -22.03 30.60 3.76
C VAL A 554 -20.96 31.36 3.00
N ASN A 555 -21.24 32.62 2.63
CA ASN A 555 -20.23 33.48 2.02
C ASN A 555 -19.10 33.74 3.03
N ALA A 556 -17.90 33.28 2.73
CA ALA A 556 -16.74 33.28 3.62
C ALA A 556 -15.82 34.48 3.38
N VAL A 557 -15.78 35.04 2.17
CA VAL A 557 -14.89 36.16 1.83
C VAL A 557 -15.51 37.50 2.24
N PRO A 558 -14.75 38.43 2.88
CA PRO A 558 -13.34 38.30 3.27
C PRO A 558 -13.13 37.51 4.56
N PHE A 559 -12.00 36.82 4.67
CA PHE A 559 -11.59 36.11 5.90
C PHE A 559 -10.08 36.07 6.07
N ASP A 560 -9.64 35.85 7.31
CA ASP A 560 -8.24 35.63 7.65
C ASP A 560 -7.96 34.13 7.83
N MET A 561 -6.83 33.68 7.32
CA MET A 561 -6.21 32.40 7.62
C MET A 561 -4.93 32.66 8.40
N ILE A 562 -4.85 32.18 9.64
CA ILE A 562 -3.66 32.33 10.49
C ILE A 562 -2.97 30.98 10.61
N ILE A 563 -1.72 30.93 10.18
CA ILE A 563 -0.86 29.77 10.08
C ILE A 563 0.19 29.88 11.21
N ASP A 564 0.27 28.86 12.05
CA ASP A 564 1.32 28.68 13.06
C ASP A 564 2.29 27.61 12.58
N LEU A 565 3.51 28.03 12.25
CA LEU A 565 4.58 27.17 11.74
C LEU A 565 5.21 26.30 12.82
N LYS A 566 4.79 26.46 14.09
CA LYS A 566 5.33 25.80 15.31
C LYS A 566 6.78 26.11 15.63
N SER A 567 7.53 26.65 14.67
CA SER A 567 8.91 27.08 14.77
C SER A 567 9.09 28.46 14.14
N ILE A 568 10.08 29.22 14.60
CA ILE A 568 10.53 30.44 13.94
C ILE A 568 11.44 30.02 12.78
N ASN A 569 11.11 30.49 11.58
CA ASN A 569 11.82 30.16 10.35
C ASN A 569 12.13 31.43 9.57
N GLN A 570 13.27 31.44 8.87
CA GLN A 570 13.51 32.43 7.83
C GLN A 570 12.71 32.07 6.58
N LEU A 571 11.66 32.84 6.26
CA LEU A 571 10.68 32.47 5.24
C LEU A 571 11.17 32.78 3.83
N ASP A 572 11.02 31.83 2.90
CA ASP A 572 11.32 32.00 1.47
C ASP A 572 10.06 32.37 0.69
N LYS A 573 9.12 31.43 0.65
CA LYS A 573 7.88 31.53 -0.13
C LYS A 573 6.81 30.63 0.46
N PHE A 574 5.59 30.76 -0.05
CA PHE A 574 4.62 29.67 0.05
C PHE A 574 4.03 29.33 -1.31
N GLN A 575 3.60 28.08 -1.47
CA GLN A 575 2.92 27.57 -2.64
C GLN A 575 1.52 27.13 -2.26
N TYR A 576 0.51 27.67 -2.92
CA TYR A 576 -0.88 27.29 -2.76
C TYR A 576 -1.33 26.48 -3.98
N LEU A 577 -1.83 25.27 -3.73
CA LEU A 577 -2.31 24.34 -4.75
C LEU A 577 -3.84 24.43 -4.80
N PRO A 578 -4.41 25.03 -5.87
CA PRO A 578 -5.85 25.16 -5.98
C PRO A 578 -6.55 23.80 -6.19
N ARG A 579 -7.85 23.79 -5.92
CA ARG A 579 -8.76 22.73 -6.36
C ARG A 579 -8.76 22.62 -7.90
N THR A 580 -8.76 21.40 -8.43
CA THR A 580 -8.85 21.15 -9.89
C THR A 580 -10.31 21.20 -10.39
N GLY A 581 -10.51 21.54 -11.67
CA GLY A 581 -11.79 21.40 -12.38
C GLY A 581 -12.88 22.44 -12.05
N ARG A 582 -12.72 23.69 -12.53
CA ARG A 582 -13.67 24.82 -12.32
C ARG A 582 -14.08 24.99 -10.84
N GLY A 583 -13.10 24.88 -9.96
CA GLY A 583 -13.29 24.76 -8.52
C GLY A 583 -13.79 26.03 -7.84
N ASN A 584 -14.93 25.91 -7.16
CA ASN A 584 -15.39 26.92 -6.20
C ASN A 584 -14.38 27.06 -5.04
N GLY A 585 -14.19 28.28 -4.53
CA GLY A 585 -13.31 28.59 -3.41
C GLY A 585 -11.84 28.84 -3.73
N ILE A 586 -11.41 28.80 -5.01
CA ILE A 586 -10.03 29.14 -5.35
C ILE A 586 -9.72 30.57 -4.91
N LEU A 587 -8.68 30.73 -4.08
CA LEU A 587 -8.20 32.03 -3.60
C LEU A 587 -7.65 32.84 -4.77
N LEU A 588 -8.12 34.09 -4.92
CA LEU A 588 -7.72 34.97 -6.02
C LEU A 588 -6.95 36.19 -5.56
N LYS A 589 -7.40 36.83 -4.47
CA LYS A 589 -6.78 38.07 -3.98
C LYS A 589 -6.67 38.10 -2.47
N GLY A 590 -5.64 38.76 -1.99
CA GLY A 590 -5.43 38.97 -0.57
C GLY A 590 -4.12 39.66 -0.24
N ALA A 591 -3.87 39.81 1.06
CA ALA A 591 -2.62 40.32 1.61
C ALA A 591 -2.02 39.33 2.61
N VAL A 592 -0.70 39.22 2.63
CA VAL A 592 0.05 38.32 3.49
C VAL A 592 0.77 39.13 4.55
N TYR A 593 0.76 38.62 5.78
CA TYR A 593 1.41 39.21 6.94
C TYR A 593 2.21 38.14 7.68
N TYR A 594 3.21 38.56 8.46
CA TYR A 594 3.97 37.67 9.33
C TYR A 594 4.08 38.25 10.75
N SER A 595 4.33 37.37 11.72
CA SER A 595 4.46 37.73 13.13
C SER A 595 5.30 36.69 13.91
N ASP A 596 5.99 37.14 14.95
CA ASP A 596 6.65 36.27 15.93
C ASP A 596 5.72 35.85 17.07
N ASN A 597 4.73 36.68 17.40
CA ASN A 597 3.92 36.56 18.63
C ASN A 597 2.41 36.50 18.40
N LYS A 598 1.95 36.49 17.13
CA LYS A 598 0.54 36.45 16.72
C LYS A 598 -0.27 37.73 17.07
N GLU A 599 0.35 38.72 17.71
CA GLU A 599 -0.28 39.99 18.10
C GLU A 599 0.14 41.14 17.18
N ASN A 600 1.45 41.27 16.95
CA ASN A 600 2.03 42.30 16.11
C ASN A 600 2.26 41.74 14.70
N TRP A 601 1.56 42.28 13.71
CA TRP A 601 1.61 41.80 12.33
C TRP A 601 2.32 42.79 11.43
N THR A 602 3.27 42.30 10.63
CA THR A 602 3.95 43.07 9.59
C THR A 602 3.47 42.60 8.22
N GLU A 603 3.13 43.52 7.32
CA GLU A 603 2.71 43.18 5.95
C GLU A 603 3.90 42.66 5.13
N ALA A 604 3.73 41.51 4.50
CA ALA A 604 4.69 40.90 3.58
C ALA A 604 4.43 41.31 2.11
N GLY A 605 3.19 41.65 1.78
CA GLY A 605 2.75 42.06 0.44
C GLY A 605 1.38 41.51 0.06
N ALA A 606 0.86 41.94 -1.08
CA ALA A 606 -0.43 41.49 -1.63
C ALA A 606 -0.24 40.55 -2.83
N PHE A 607 -1.27 39.76 -3.12
CA PHE A 607 -1.32 38.91 -4.32
C PHE A 607 -2.64 39.09 -5.08
N GLU A 608 -2.55 38.89 -6.40
CA GLU A 608 -3.69 38.73 -7.31
C GLU A 608 -3.34 37.63 -8.30
N TRP A 609 -4.12 36.55 -8.31
CA TRP A 609 -3.86 35.35 -9.09
C TRP A 609 -4.96 35.09 -10.12
N ALA A 610 -4.58 34.45 -11.22
CA ALA A 610 -5.51 34.02 -12.24
C ALA A 610 -6.42 32.88 -11.75
N TYR A 611 -7.66 32.86 -12.24
CA TYR A 611 -8.60 31.76 -12.03
C TYR A 611 -8.24 30.56 -12.91
N ASN A 612 -7.32 29.73 -12.41
CA ASN A 612 -6.95 28.44 -12.98
C ASN A 612 -6.40 27.53 -11.87
N ASP A 613 -6.12 26.28 -12.21
CA ASP A 613 -5.60 25.25 -11.31
C ASP A 613 -4.07 25.22 -11.19
N ASP A 614 -3.36 26.18 -11.81
CA ASP A 614 -1.91 26.32 -11.67
C ASP A 614 -1.50 26.55 -10.22
N VAL A 615 -0.33 26.05 -9.82
CA VAL A 615 0.26 26.35 -8.50
C VAL A 615 0.48 27.85 -8.37
N LYS A 616 0.01 28.42 -7.26
CA LYS A 616 0.15 29.83 -6.94
C LYS A 616 1.33 30.02 -6.00
N ILE A 617 2.19 31.01 -6.29
CA ILE A 617 3.40 31.25 -5.49
C ILE A 617 3.36 32.67 -4.93
N PHE A 618 3.65 32.79 -3.63
CA PHE A 618 3.92 34.06 -2.98
C PHE A 618 5.34 34.03 -2.40
N ASN A 619 6.15 35.04 -2.69
CA ASN A 619 7.52 35.13 -2.17
C ASN A 619 7.59 36.16 -1.04
N PHE A 620 8.25 35.81 0.07
CA PHE A 620 8.51 36.73 1.17
C PHE A 620 9.74 37.57 0.85
N THR A 621 9.53 38.80 0.40
CA THR A 621 10.63 39.72 0.08
C THR A 621 11.45 40.02 1.34
N GLY A 622 12.79 39.90 1.24
CA GLY A 622 13.70 40.17 2.36
C GLY A 622 13.84 39.03 3.37
N HIS A 623 13.15 37.91 3.16
CA HIS A 623 13.27 36.68 3.96
C HIS A 623 13.14 36.91 5.48
N PRO A 624 11.97 37.36 5.96
CA PRO A 624 11.75 37.64 7.38
C PRO A 624 11.82 36.35 8.21
N ALA A 625 12.34 36.47 9.43
CA ALA A 625 12.16 35.45 10.45
C ALA A 625 10.76 35.60 11.05
N ALA A 626 9.98 34.52 11.07
CA ALA A 626 8.64 34.52 11.66
C ALA A 626 8.19 33.12 12.11
N ARG A 627 7.28 33.08 13.09
CA ARG A 627 6.55 31.86 13.48
C ARG A 627 5.16 31.79 12.86
N TYR A 628 4.52 32.93 12.68
CA TYR A 628 3.14 33.01 12.22
C TYR A 628 3.07 33.69 10.86
N VAL A 629 2.21 33.17 9.99
CA VAL A 629 1.82 33.79 8.73
C VAL A 629 0.32 34.01 8.75
N LYS A 630 -0.14 35.19 8.36
CA LYS A 630 -1.57 35.46 8.16
C LYS A 630 -1.82 35.79 6.70
N ILE A 631 -2.78 35.12 6.10
CA ILE A 631 -3.28 35.42 4.76
C ILE A 631 -4.67 36.04 4.94
N ALA A 632 -4.81 37.33 4.61
CA ALA A 632 -6.08 38.03 4.61
C ALA A 632 -6.68 37.95 3.21
N ILE A 633 -7.65 37.05 3.02
CA ILE A 633 -8.26 36.76 1.73
C ILE A 633 -9.40 37.74 1.48
N THR A 634 -9.35 38.44 0.35
CA THR A 634 -10.33 39.46 -0.05
C THR A 634 -11.14 39.06 -1.27
N ASP A 635 -10.68 38.07 -2.05
CA ASP A 635 -11.44 37.52 -3.18
C ASP A 635 -11.16 36.02 -3.35
N GLY A 636 -12.21 35.28 -3.65
CA GLY A 636 -12.20 33.83 -3.87
C GLY A 636 -13.42 33.41 -4.67
N ILE A 637 -13.24 32.42 -5.56
CA ILE A 637 -14.31 32.00 -6.46
C ILE A 637 -15.56 31.59 -5.67
N GLY A 638 -16.71 32.16 -6.07
CA GLY A 638 -18.01 31.93 -5.45
C GLY A 638 -18.15 32.42 -4.00
N GLY A 639 -17.19 33.22 -3.50
CA GLY A 639 -17.22 33.74 -2.13
C GLY A 639 -16.72 32.75 -1.07
N PHE A 640 -15.99 31.71 -1.46
CA PHE A 640 -15.46 30.67 -0.57
C PHE A 640 -13.92 30.66 -0.56
N GLY A 641 -13.36 29.90 0.39
CA GLY A 641 -11.97 29.46 0.37
C GLY A 641 -11.87 27.94 0.23
N SER A 642 -10.99 27.45 -0.60
CA SER A 642 -10.69 26.02 -0.78
C SER A 642 -9.26 25.82 -1.25
N GLY A 643 -8.77 24.59 -1.19
CA GLY A 643 -7.43 24.24 -1.63
C GLY A 643 -7.12 22.77 -1.42
N ARG A 644 -6.18 22.24 -2.23
CA ARG A 644 -5.63 20.91 -2.05
C ARG A 644 -4.49 20.92 -1.04
N GLU A 645 -3.63 21.95 -1.10
CA GLU A 645 -2.44 22.03 -0.27
C GLU A 645 -1.88 23.45 -0.19
N LEU A 646 -1.15 23.77 0.87
CA LEU A 646 -0.35 24.99 1.02
C LEU A 646 0.98 24.70 1.72
N TYR A 647 2.06 24.71 0.95
CA TYR A 647 3.41 24.54 1.45
C TYR A 647 4.02 25.88 1.83
N VAL A 648 4.54 26.03 3.05
CA VAL A 648 5.37 27.18 3.44
C VAL A 648 6.82 26.75 3.47
N PHE A 649 7.70 27.50 2.80
CA PHE A 649 9.11 27.16 2.66
C PHE A 649 9.98 28.07 3.52
N LYS A 650 11.00 27.49 4.13
CA LYS A 650 12.13 28.24 4.69
C LYS A 650 13.22 28.46 3.65
N VAL A 651 14.07 29.45 3.89
CA VAL A 651 15.26 29.69 3.07
C VAL A 651 16.22 28.50 3.17
N PRO A 652 16.75 27.98 2.05
CA PRO A 652 17.73 26.91 2.08
C PRO A 652 18.93 27.22 2.98
N GLY A 653 19.32 26.26 3.81
CA GLY A 653 20.47 26.38 4.71
C GLY A 653 20.23 27.13 6.02
N THR A 654 19.01 27.64 6.30
CA THR A 654 18.71 28.33 7.55
C THR A 654 18.18 27.39 8.62
N GLU A 655 18.54 27.66 9.89
CA GLU A 655 18.01 26.92 11.03
C GLU A 655 16.55 27.28 11.32
N SER A 656 15.84 26.34 11.95
CA SER A 656 14.48 26.52 12.45
C SER A 656 14.57 26.49 13.98
N TYR A 657 13.99 27.46 14.66
CA TYR A 657 14.04 27.57 16.12
C TYR A 657 12.70 27.22 16.74
N LEU A 658 12.68 26.30 17.71
CA LEU A 658 11.48 25.93 18.45
C LEU A 658 11.37 26.78 19.72
N PRO A 659 10.36 27.66 19.87
CA PRO A 659 10.19 28.42 21.09
C PRO A 659 9.92 27.50 22.28
N GLY A 660 10.81 27.52 23.28
CA GLY A 660 10.76 26.63 24.43
C GLY A 660 11.77 25.49 24.42
N ASP A 661 12.49 25.28 23.31
CA ASP A 661 13.65 24.38 23.22
C ASP A 661 14.91 25.16 23.65
N ILE A 662 15.15 25.23 24.95
CA ILE A 662 16.25 26.03 25.52
C ILE A 662 17.59 25.30 25.44
N ASN A 663 17.56 23.97 25.34
CA ASN A 663 18.76 23.14 25.24
C ASN A 663 19.21 22.90 23.77
N ASN A 664 18.37 23.27 22.80
CA ASN A 664 18.57 23.20 21.35
C ASN A 664 18.73 21.76 20.80
N ASP A 665 18.05 20.79 21.40
CA ASP A 665 18.00 19.39 20.95
C ASP A 665 16.88 19.12 19.92
N ARG A 666 16.10 20.16 19.58
CA ARG A 666 14.97 20.17 18.65
C ARG A 666 13.72 19.45 19.17
N LEU A 667 13.64 19.27 20.49
CA LEU A 667 12.47 18.75 21.18
C LEU A 667 12.00 19.78 22.21
N ILE A 668 10.76 19.62 22.66
CA ILE A 668 10.26 20.31 23.84
C ILE A 668 9.88 19.21 24.81
N ASP A 669 10.73 18.99 25.80
CA ASP A 669 10.58 17.88 26.74
C ASP A 669 10.80 18.30 28.20
N ARG A 670 10.88 17.31 29.10
CA ARG A 670 11.07 17.56 30.54
C ARG A 670 12.44 18.17 30.86
N ASN A 671 13.45 18.01 30.00
CA ASN A 671 14.77 18.61 30.16
C ASN A 671 14.71 20.12 29.93
N ASP A 672 13.91 20.57 28.96
CA ASP A 672 13.63 21.99 28.76
C ASP A 672 12.92 22.57 29.97
N LEU A 673 11.83 21.92 30.42
CA LEU A 673 11.10 22.39 31.60
C LEU A 673 12.00 22.45 32.83
N THR A 674 12.88 21.47 33.02
CA THR A 674 13.87 21.48 34.11
C THR A 674 14.81 22.66 34.00
N SER A 675 15.31 22.95 32.80
CA SER A 675 16.18 24.09 32.53
C SER A 675 15.47 25.42 32.82
N TYR A 676 14.26 25.59 32.30
CA TYR A 676 13.41 26.74 32.56
C TYR A 676 13.14 26.95 34.05
N THR A 677 12.82 25.88 34.77
CA THR A 677 12.64 25.93 36.23
C THR A 677 13.92 26.35 36.95
N ASN A 678 15.08 25.84 36.56
CA ASN A 678 16.37 26.20 37.16
C ASN A 678 16.76 27.66 36.93
N TYR A 679 16.34 28.25 35.80
CA TYR A 679 16.66 29.62 35.42
C TYR A 679 15.55 30.61 35.79
N THR A 680 14.51 30.17 36.50
CA THR A 680 13.39 31.02 36.94
C THR A 680 13.92 32.27 37.65
N GLY A 681 13.52 33.44 37.19
CA GLY A 681 13.89 34.71 37.80
C GLY A 681 15.25 35.27 37.35
N LEU A 682 16.03 34.55 36.53
CA LEU A 682 17.19 35.13 35.86
C LEU A 682 16.73 36.23 34.89
N ARG A 683 17.45 37.34 34.90
CA ARG A 683 17.16 38.51 34.07
C ARG A 683 18.42 39.09 33.47
N LYS A 684 18.24 39.93 32.45
CA LYS A 684 19.33 40.65 31.84
C LYS A 684 20.15 41.45 32.85
N GLY A 685 21.46 41.20 32.83
CA GLY A 685 22.42 41.75 33.79
C GLY A 685 22.88 40.75 34.85
N ASP A 686 22.17 39.63 35.04
CA ASP A 686 22.67 38.51 35.83
C ASP A 686 23.79 37.80 35.07
N ALA A 687 24.79 37.26 35.78
CA ALA A 687 26.01 36.71 35.19
C ALA A 687 25.74 35.58 34.18
N ASP A 688 24.66 34.82 34.39
CA ASP A 688 24.31 33.64 33.60
C ASP A 688 23.17 33.90 32.60
N PHE A 689 22.60 35.11 32.50
CA PHE A 689 21.44 35.33 31.62
C PHE A 689 21.79 35.29 30.13
N GLU A 690 22.95 35.83 29.74
CA GLU A 690 23.34 35.95 28.34
C GLU A 690 23.70 34.58 27.72
N GLY A 691 23.44 34.41 26.43
CA GLY A 691 23.76 33.17 25.70
C GLY A 691 22.53 32.30 25.47
N TYR A 692 22.59 31.00 25.82
CA TYR A 692 21.46 30.10 25.57
C TYR A 692 20.27 30.38 26.49
N ILE A 693 20.51 30.90 27.71
CA ILE A 693 19.45 31.25 28.67
C ILE A 693 18.60 32.42 28.14
N SER A 694 19.21 33.46 27.58
CA SER A 694 18.47 34.58 26.95
C SER A 694 17.58 34.17 25.77
N LYS A 695 17.84 33.02 25.13
CA LYS A 695 16.93 32.47 24.10
C LYS A 695 15.70 31.83 24.73
N GLY A 696 15.79 31.46 26.00
CA GLY A 696 14.70 30.97 26.81
C GLY A 696 13.65 32.04 27.12
N ASP A 697 14.00 33.33 27.06
CA ASP A 697 13.03 34.43 27.18
C ASP A 697 12.23 34.54 25.88
N ILE A 698 11.06 33.89 25.86
CA ILE A 698 10.22 33.70 24.67
C ILE A 698 9.51 35.01 24.32
N ASN A 699 9.06 35.77 25.33
CA ASN A 699 8.34 37.03 25.13
C ASN A 699 9.26 38.26 25.01
N LYS A 700 10.56 38.08 25.22
CA LYS A 700 11.63 39.09 25.12
C LYS A 700 11.44 40.23 26.11
N ASN A 701 11.02 39.94 27.35
CA ASN A 701 10.84 40.93 28.41
C ASN A 701 12.08 41.09 29.32
N ASP A 702 13.22 40.50 28.93
CA ASP A 702 14.49 40.47 29.63
C ASP A 702 14.47 39.66 30.95
N LEU A 703 13.53 38.71 31.12
CA LEU A 703 13.33 37.90 32.33
C LEU A 703 12.79 36.49 32.00
N ILE A 704 13.39 35.44 32.58
CA ILE A 704 12.77 34.11 32.56
C ILE A 704 11.64 34.05 33.60
N ASP A 705 10.40 34.03 33.13
CA ASP A 705 9.23 34.13 34.00
C ASP A 705 8.18 33.03 33.76
N ALA A 706 7.04 33.17 34.45
CA ALA A 706 5.95 32.22 34.36
C ALA A 706 5.39 32.05 32.94
N TYR A 707 5.50 33.06 32.07
CA TYR A 707 5.11 32.96 30.67
C TYR A 707 5.97 31.94 29.95
N ASP A 708 7.31 32.07 30.04
CA ASP A 708 8.22 31.22 29.27
C ASP A 708 8.14 29.76 29.74
N ILE A 709 8.11 29.57 31.06
CA ILE A 709 7.92 28.25 31.69
C ILE A 709 6.57 27.64 31.27
N SER A 710 5.52 28.45 31.24
CA SER A 710 4.19 28.00 30.81
C SER A 710 4.17 27.55 29.34
N VAL A 711 4.88 28.25 28.45
CA VAL A 711 4.94 27.86 27.03
C VAL A 711 5.52 26.45 26.89
N VAL A 712 6.53 26.09 27.67
CA VAL A 712 7.10 24.73 27.66
C VAL A 712 6.19 23.72 28.35
N ALA A 713 5.76 24.01 29.59
CA ALA A 713 4.99 23.09 30.41
C ALA A 713 3.68 22.65 29.75
N THR A 714 3.03 23.54 29.00
CA THR A 714 1.76 23.25 28.31
C THR A 714 1.90 22.39 27.05
N GLN A 715 3.13 22.14 26.58
CA GLN A 715 3.41 21.29 25.43
C GLN A 715 3.82 19.85 25.83
N LEU A 716 4.08 19.61 27.12
CA LEU A 716 4.44 18.29 27.62
C LEU A 716 3.22 17.36 27.74
N GLU A 717 3.48 16.05 27.81
CA GLU A 717 2.47 15.00 28.12
C GLU A 717 1.25 14.97 27.19
N GLY A 718 1.46 15.25 25.90
CA GLY A 718 0.38 15.31 24.90
C GLY A 718 -0.28 16.68 24.78
N GLY A 719 0.25 17.68 25.49
CA GLY A 719 -0.18 19.08 25.43
C GLY A 719 -1.51 19.34 26.13
N THR A 720 -1.87 20.61 26.26
CA THR A 720 -3.21 20.98 26.76
C THR A 720 -4.27 20.79 25.69
N ALA A 721 -5.40 20.18 26.04
CA ALA A 721 -6.53 20.03 25.12
C ALA A 721 -6.95 21.39 24.52
N ASP A 722 -6.92 21.48 23.19
CA ASP A 722 -7.16 22.70 22.42
C ASP A 722 -8.64 23.12 22.51
N ASN A 723 -8.97 23.83 23.58
CA ASN A 723 -10.33 24.27 23.83
C ASN A 723 -10.55 25.58 23.07
N ARG A 724 -11.14 25.50 21.87
CA ARG A 724 -11.51 26.64 20.99
C ARG A 724 -12.47 27.68 21.63
N LYS A 725 -12.80 27.51 22.91
CA LYS A 725 -13.58 28.41 23.76
C LYS A 725 -12.86 28.74 25.08
N ALA A 726 -11.53 28.63 25.15
CA ALA A 726 -10.79 29.03 26.33
C ALA A 726 -11.04 30.53 26.60
N ASN A 727 -11.44 30.86 27.83
CA ASN A 727 -11.55 32.26 28.24
C ASN A 727 -10.17 32.93 28.06
N LYS A 728 -10.14 34.18 27.61
CA LYS A 728 -8.89 34.95 27.58
C LYS A 728 -8.36 35.11 29.01
N VAL A 729 -7.04 35.08 29.16
CA VAL A 729 -6.39 35.38 30.43
C VAL A 729 -6.84 36.76 30.91
N ALA A 730 -7.31 36.85 32.16
CA ALA A 730 -7.78 38.10 32.74
C ALA A 730 -7.60 38.09 34.26
N GLY A 731 -7.69 39.28 34.86
CA GLY A 731 -7.54 39.51 36.30
C GLY A 731 -6.36 40.42 36.62
N LYS A 732 -6.06 40.57 37.92
CA LYS A 732 -4.92 41.38 38.40
C LYS A 732 -4.27 40.73 39.61
N LEU A 733 -2.97 40.96 39.79
CA LEU A 733 -2.27 40.68 41.03
C LEU A 733 -2.27 41.95 41.91
N GLN A 734 -2.53 41.76 43.20
CA GLN A 734 -2.44 42.80 44.22
C GLN A 734 -1.39 42.40 45.25
N ILE A 735 -0.49 43.32 45.58
CA ILE A 735 0.55 43.12 46.61
C ILE A 735 0.21 43.99 47.82
N SER A 736 0.32 43.45 49.03
CA SER A 736 0.06 44.18 50.27
C SER A 736 0.95 43.71 51.41
N THR A 737 1.26 44.60 52.34
CA THR A 737 1.94 44.30 53.61
C THR A 737 1.05 44.71 54.77
N ALA A 738 1.26 44.13 55.95
CA ALA A 738 0.47 44.46 57.14
C ALA A 738 0.70 45.91 57.62
N LYS A 739 1.90 46.45 57.41
CA LYS A 739 2.30 47.81 57.79
C LYS A 739 3.44 48.33 56.90
N GLN A 740 3.78 49.60 57.04
CA GLN A 740 4.79 50.27 56.21
C GLN A 740 6.18 50.34 56.86
N ASN A 741 6.25 50.24 58.20
CA ASN A 741 7.50 50.31 58.95
C ASN A 741 7.68 49.04 59.78
N TYR A 742 8.88 48.48 59.75
CA TYR A 742 9.25 47.25 60.43
C TYR A 742 10.47 47.50 61.31
N ASN A 743 10.50 46.84 62.46
CA ASN A 743 11.68 46.89 63.33
C ASN A 743 12.75 45.91 62.80
N LYS A 744 14.01 46.11 63.22
CA LYS A 744 15.08 45.13 62.99
C LYS A 744 14.64 43.76 63.53
N ASP A 745 14.96 42.70 62.78
CA ASP A 745 14.62 41.30 63.07
C ASP A 745 13.12 40.95 62.95
N GLU A 746 12.27 41.87 62.50
CA GLU A 746 10.86 41.61 62.22
C GLU A 746 10.64 40.98 60.84
N ILE A 747 9.79 39.95 60.76
CA ILE A 747 9.42 39.32 59.48
C ILE A 747 8.48 40.24 58.70
N ILE A 748 8.88 40.61 57.49
CA ILE A 748 8.04 41.34 56.54
C ILE A 748 7.20 40.33 55.76
N GLU A 749 5.93 40.17 56.16
CA GLU A 749 4.98 39.39 55.36
C GLU A 749 4.45 40.21 54.18
N ILE A 750 4.75 39.73 52.96
CA ILE A 750 4.23 40.30 51.71
C ILE A 750 3.17 39.35 51.16
N LYS A 751 1.93 39.82 51.14
CA LYS A 751 0.80 39.07 50.62
C LYS A 751 0.53 39.45 49.17
N VAL A 752 0.66 38.46 48.28
CA VAL A 752 0.26 38.57 46.87
C VAL A 752 -1.08 37.87 46.67
N LYS A 753 -2.06 38.60 46.14
CA LYS A 753 -3.44 38.14 45.97
C LYS A 753 -3.90 38.31 44.52
N GLY A 754 -4.38 37.23 43.92
CA GLY A 754 -5.09 37.29 42.64
C GLY A 754 -6.52 37.80 42.79
N LEU A 755 -6.91 38.77 41.96
CA LEU A 755 -8.25 39.33 41.91
C LEU A 755 -8.89 39.03 40.55
N ASN A 756 -10.07 38.40 40.58
CA ASN A 756 -10.86 38.07 39.38
C ASN A 756 -10.05 37.32 38.31
N LEU A 757 -9.18 36.39 38.72
CA LEU A 757 -8.34 35.63 37.80
C LEU A 757 -9.20 34.70 36.93
N VAL A 758 -8.96 34.72 35.63
CA VAL A 758 -9.63 33.86 34.64
C VAL A 758 -8.58 33.25 33.72
N ALA A 759 -8.65 31.94 33.50
CA ALA A 759 -7.76 31.19 32.61
C ALA A 759 -6.26 31.40 32.88
N VAL A 760 -5.89 31.64 34.14
CA VAL A 760 -4.50 31.74 34.58
C VAL A 760 -3.98 30.34 34.91
N ASN A 761 -2.94 29.91 34.20
CA ASN A 761 -2.25 28.62 34.40
C ASN A 761 -0.87 28.79 35.04
N ALA A 762 -0.26 29.98 34.94
CA ALA A 762 0.96 30.35 35.63
C ALA A 762 0.93 31.84 36.01
N LEU A 763 1.64 32.22 37.07
CA LEU A 763 1.84 33.62 37.48
C LEU A 763 3.21 33.76 38.14
N SER A 764 3.85 34.90 37.92
CA SER A 764 5.11 35.27 38.57
C SER A 764 5.06 36.74 38.98
N PHE A 765 5.88 37.11 39.95
CA PHE A 765 6.20 38.50 40.27
C PHE A 765 7.65 38.55 40.77
N ALA A 766 8.37 39.62 40.46
CA ALA A 766 9.71 39.85 40.97
C ALA A 766 9.67 40.90 42.10
N LEU A 767 10.26 40.57 43.25
CA LEU A 767 10.40 41.50 44.37
C LEU A 767 11.89 41.83 44.58
N PRO A 768 12.37 43.01 44.14
CA PRO A 768 13.74 43.41 44.41
C PRO A 768 13.92 43.81 45.88
N TYR A 769 14.92 43.24 46.55
CA TYR A 769 15.36 43.66 47.88
C TYR A 769 16.89 43.57 48.00
N ASN A 770 17.48 44.29 48.95
CA ASN A 770 18.90 44.23 49.23
C ASN A 770 19.20 43.10 50.22
N PRO A 771 20.00 42.08 49.86
CA PRO A 771 20.31 40.96 50.75
C PRO A 771 21.18 41.35 51.95
N GLN A 772 21.77 42.56 51.96
CA GLN A 772 22.44 43.10 53.16
C GLN A 772 21.45 43.58 54.23
N ASP A 773 20.23 43.94 53.81
CA ASP A 773 19.22 44.54 54.68
C ASP A 773 18.10 43.56 55.06
N TYR A 774 17.87 42.54 54.22
CA TYR A 774 16.78 41.57 54.39
C TYR A 774 17.24 40.14 54.07
N GLU A 775 16.73 39.18 54.84
CA GLU A 775 16.89 37.74 54.59
C GLU A 775 15.55 37.15 54.14
N PHE A 776 15.56 36.33 53.09
CA PHE A 776 14.36 35.62 52.65
C PHE A 776 14.05 34.45 53.60
N VAL A 777 12.91 34.54 54.28
CA VAL A 777 12.47 33.52 55.25
C VAL A 777 11.73 32.35 54.58
N GLY A 778 10.96 32.62 53.53
CA GLY A 778 10.20 31.59 52.81
C GLY A 778 8.96 32.14 52.09
N ALA A 779 8.33 31.29 51.27
CA ALA A 779 7.09 31.59 50.55
C ALA A 779 6.04 30.52 50.83
N HIS A 780 4.79 30.94 51.07
CA HIS A 780 3.66 30.04 51.31
C HIS A 780 2.50 30.35 50.37
N THR A 781 2.14 29.37 49.54
CA THR A 781 1.07 29.51 48.53
C THR A 781 -0.29 29.11 49.11
N VAL A 782 -1.32 29.93 48.86
CA VAL A 782 -2.71 29.63 49.27
C VAL A 782 -3.64 29.79 48.08
N GLY A 783 -4.45 28.77 47.80
CA GLY A 783 -5.48 28.84 46.76
C GLY A 783 -4.96 28.73 45.32
N THR A 784 -3.74 28.25 45.11
CA THR A 784 -3.09 28.04 43.80
C THR A 784 -3.44 26.69 43.14
N LYS A 785 -4.36 25.92 43.74
CA LYS A 785 -4.80 24.58 43.28
C LYS A 785 -3.60 23.63 43.04
N GLN A 786 -3.42 23.18 41.79
CA GLN A 786 -2.38 22.23 41.35
C GLN A 786 -1.13 22.96 40.77
N MET A 787 -1.03 24.28 40.91
CA MET A 787 0.17 25.02 40.47
C MET A 787 1.37 24.67 41.36
N GLU A 788 2.52 24.48 40.72
CA GLU A 788 3.80 24.24 41.39
C GLU A 788 4.44 25.58 41.80
N ASN A 789 5.10 25.61 42.96
CA ASN A 789 5.82 26.78 43.45
C ASN A 789 7.32 26.64 43.12
N LEU A 790 7.86 27.60 42.37
CA LEU A 790 9.26 27.62 41.90
C LEU A 790 10.10 28.73 42.58
N THR A 791 9.68 29.24 43.75
CA THR A 791 10.34 30.34 44.48
C THR A 791 11.52 29.87 45.32
#